data_AF-A0AAW1B6M6-F1
#
_entry.id   AF-A0AAW1B6M6-F1
#
_cell.length_a   1.000
_cell.length_b   1.000
_cell.length_c   1.000
_cell.angle_alpha   90.00
_cell.angle_beta   90.00
_cell.angle_gamma   90.00
#
_symmetry.space_group_name_H-M   'P 1'
#
loop_
_entity.id
_entity.type
_entity.pdbx_description
1 polymer ?
#
loop_
_entity_poly.entity_id
_entity_poly.type
_entity_poly.pdbx_seq_one_letter_code
_entity_poly.pdbx_strand_id
1 'polypeptide(L)'
;MKEEEEEKEKCLQLNCPNLHIYLKVEATKSQASRVSCRPHRPALSDSRPRGATEIHQSPFKPPAERLGRTAPRTNTQGKQRPPAGFREAKEGADEKKNCGGPGRRVLLCSSSPCMLHEVETLRPLLPALQSAPTPPSLWDNSRVAERAPLPRNLLPYSADSLLKTTPSDFQADRTTMSPDEIVYLAVLLISIPVGFLFKKVGSKTKKYGAAFVGLALILVTCQIHILHSLITILGTWLIINISPRTCHHLTLGWTFSYLLFFRTVTYFNYPEPTPFTNAVQLLLTLRLLSLAIEVQELIQAKKQEVTTFTKTPMIGAVLQKPGLVEILCYCYCYVGLMTGPFYRYRTYHDWLSQIEPSVIPSWRPMLSRSRMIPIFGIFFLIVSHFFPLDYVRSNAFYERGLPFRIFYMVPIFFVFRMRFYVAWLCAECACIAAAFGAYPVTAKSRSGGGPTVEYEPLSRSADGEASSVAYDYETIKNIDPHGADFCVKVKDGMRYWNMTVQWWLAQYIYKSAPFHSYVLRSAWTMLISAYWHGIHPGYYLSFLTIPLCLAAEGAMESGFLRHLSPSGRLWGDWIQWFLKMRAYDYMCMGFVLLTFEDTIHYWSSVYYCIHVGAVVFLILGTVLGAKRKWGSPKGKQGASENPQQQE
;
A
#
# COMPACT_ATOMS: atom_id res chain seq x y z
N MET A 1 -58.31 -1.84 -6.42
CA MET A 1 -57.36 -0.86 -5.84
C MET A 1 -57.90 -0.14 -4.60
N LYS A 2 -58.65 -0.81 -3.72
CA LYS A 2 -58.95 -0.32 -2.36
C LYS A 2 -58.95 -1.44 -1.31
N GLU A 3 -58.46 -2.63 -1.65
CA GLU A 3 -58.34 -3.78 -0.75
C GLU A 3 -56.89 -4.30 -0.62
N GLU A 4 -55.92 -3.67 -1.28
CA GLU A 4 -54.51 -4.09 -1.22
C GLU A 4 -53.63 -3.15 -0.37
N GLU A 5 -54.24 -2.09 0.19
CA GLU A 5 -53.57 -1.11 1.05
C GLU A 5 -53.84 -1.36 2.55
N GLU A 6 -54.84 -2.18 2.88
CA GLU A 6 -55.23 -2.47 4.28
C GLU A 6 -54.50 -3.70 4.88
N GLU A 7 -53.80 -4.49 4.05
CA GLU A 7 -53.03 -5.67 4.51
C GLU A 7 -51.56 -5.34 4.83
N LYS A 8 -51.06 -4.18 4.40
CA LYS A 8 -49.69 -3.73 4.73
C LYS A 8 -49.58 -3.01 6.07
N GLU A 9 -50.68 -2.57 6.68
CA GLU A 9 -50.68 -1.83 7.95
C GLU A 9 -50.89 -2.74 9.19
N LYS A 10 -51.29 -4.01 9.00
CA LYS A 10 -51.54 -4.98 10.10
C LYS A 10 -50.38 -5.91 10.44
N CYS A 11 -49.30 -5.97 9.66
CA CYS A 11 -48.11 -6.77 10.00
C CYS A 11 -47.05 -6.03 10.83
N LEU A 12 -47.30 -4.76 11.19
CA LEU A 12 -46.38 -3.92 11.98
C LEU A 12 -46.65 -3.91 13.49
N GLN A 13 -47.57 -4.75 13.97
CA GLN A 13 -47.81 -4.95 15.39
C GLN A 13 -47.97 -6.44 15.70
N LEU A 14 -46.88 -7.10 16.09
CA LEU A 14 -46.84 -8.09 17.18
C LEU A 14 -45.42 -8.66 17.34
N ASN A 15 -44.91 -8.55 18.58
CA ASN A 15 -43.75 -9.21 19.19
C ASN A 15 -42.33 -8.61 19.05
N CYS A 16 -42.04 -7.66 19.96
CA CYS A 16 -40.75 -7.46 20.64
C CYS A 16 -40.85 -8.06 22.06
N PRO A 17 -39.75 -8.54 22.70
CA PRO A 17 -38.96 -7.60 23.50
C PRO A 17 -37.46 -7.94 23.59
N ASN A 18 -36.58 -6.97 23.34
CA ASN A 18 -35.33 -6.71 24.06
C ASN A 18 -34.49 -5.66 23.33
N LEU A 19 -34.90 -4.39 23.38
CA LEU A 19 -34.02 -3.26 23.09
C LEU A 19 -34.54 -1.95 23.69
N HIS A 20 -34.58 -1.86 25.02
CA HIS A 20 -34.68 -0.58 25.73
C HIS A 20 -33.89 -0.63 27.04
N ILE A 21 -32.58 -0.72 26.92
CA ILE A 21 -31.65 -0.37 27.99
C ILE A 21 -30.51 0.40 27.34
N TYR A 22 -30.60 1.72 27.32
CA TYR A 22 -29.49 2.68 27.49
C TYR A 22 -30.11 4.08 27.41
N LEU A 23 -29.69 4.96 28.34
CA LEU A 23 -30.03 6.39 28.47
C LEU A 23 -31.27 6.74 29.32
N LYS A 24 -31.22 6.35 30.59
CA LYS A 24 -31.92 7.09 31.67
C LYS A 24 -31.13 7.02 32.99
N VAL A 25 -29.95 7.61 33.02
CA VAL A 25 -29.22 7.98 34.24
C VAL A 25 -28.49 9.30 33.93
N GLU A 26 -28.52 10.24 34.88
CA GLU A 26 -27.90 11.58 34.87
C GLU A 26 -28.66 12.72 34.17
N ALA A 27 -29.80 13.10 34.75
CA ALA A 27 -30.25 14.50 34.76
C ALA A 27 -31.21 14.76 35.94
N THR A 28 -30.76 14.48 37.16
CA THR A 28 -31.43 14.92 38.38
C THR A 28 -30.38 15.27 39.43
N LYS A 29 -29.95 16.53 39.44
CA LYS A 29 -29.57 17.29 40.65
C LYS A 29 -29.29 18.75 40.29
N SER A 30 -29.74 19.63 41.19
CA SER A 30 -29.50 21.08 41.26
C SER A 30 -30.50 22.01 40.57
N GLN A 31 -31.66 22.15 41.21
CA GLN A 31 -32.40 23.40 41.29
C GLN A 31 -31.65 24.43 42.16
N ALA A 32 -31.94 25.70 41.85
CA ALA A 32 -31.97 26.88 42.73
C ALA A 32 -30.77 27.84 42.73
N SER A 33 -30.95 28.97 42.03
CA SER A 33 -31.01 30.30 42.67
C SER A 33 -31.72 31.32 41.76
N ARG A 34 -32.56 32.15 42.39
CA ARG A 34 -33.62 33.03 41.85
C ARG A 34 -33.10 34.41 41.40
N VAL A 35 -34.05 35.19 40.84
CA VAL A 35 -34.29 36.67 40.88
C VAL A 35 -34.43 37.22 39.44
N SER A 36 -35.63 37.40 38.88
CA SER A 36 -36.71 38.41 39.09
C SER A 36 -36.45 39.79 38.46
N CYS A 37 -37.21 40.12 37.39
CA CYS A 37 -38.09 41.31 37.24
C CYS A 37 -38.29 41.73 35.76
N ARG A 38 -39.57 41.81 35.36
CA ARG A 38 -40.16 42.52 34.18
C ARG A 38 -40.22 44.05 34.46
N PRO A 39 -40.85 44.93 33.63
CA PRO A 39 -41.21 44.94 32.19
C PRO A 39 -40.88 46.29 31.47
N HIS A 40 -41.11 46.41 30.15
CA HIS A 40 -41.86 47.52 29.52
C HIS A 40 -42.11 47.33 28.01
N ARG A 41 -43.38 47.48 27.60
CA ARG A 41 -43.92 47.87 26.26
C ARG A 41 -44.26 49.39 26.34
N PRO A 42 -44.61 50.16 25.26
CA PRO A 42 -45.46 49.82 24.09
C PRO A 42 -45.07 50.50 22.73
N ALA A 43 -45.43 49.96 21.55
CA ALA A 43 -46.59 50.22 20.63
C ALA A 43 -46.42 51.32 19.54
N LEU A 44 -47.11 51.09 18.40
CA LEU A 44 -47.58 51.94 17.26
C LEU A 44 -47.19 51.26 15.91
N SER A 45 -48.05 50.56 15.17
CA SER A 45 -49.33 50.86 14.47
C SER A 45 -49.18 51.57 13.11
N ASP A 46 -49.74 50.93 12.07
CA ASP A 46 -50.35 51.45 10.81
C ASP A 46 -49.86 50.65 9.58
N SER A 47 -50.66 49.75 8.98
CA SER A 47 -51.90 49.89 8.19
C SER A 47 -51.62 49.80 6.66
N ARG A 48 -51.92 48.60 6.11
CA ARG A 48 -52.45 48.16 4.78
C ARG A 48 -53.02 49.24 3.78
N PRO A 49 -53.51 48.93 2.54
CA PRO A 49 -53.33 47.81 1.57
C PRO A 49 -53.36 48.19 0.03
N ARG A 50 -53.47 47.17 -0.86
CA ARG A 50 -54.03 47.09 -2.26
C ARG A 50 -53.05 47.41 -3.41
N GLY A 51 -53.12 46.78 -4.60
CA GLY A 51 -54.15 45.93 -5.23
C GLY A 51 -53.62 45.17 -6.47
N ALA A 52 -54.52 44.42 -7.12
CA ALA A 52 -54.29 43.43 -8.17
C ALA A 52 -54.84 43.87 -9.54
N THR A 53 -54.31 43.30 -10.65
CA THR A 53 -54.99 42.86 -11.91
C THR A 53 -53.92 42.34 -12.92
N GLU A 54 -53.96 41.08 -13.39
CA GLU A 54 -54.55 40.52 -14.66
C GLU A 54 -53.93 41.03 -16.00
N ILE A 55 -53.80 40.35 -17.15
CA ILE A 55 -53.85 38.96 -17.71
C ILE A 55 -53.32 39.07 -19.20
N HIS A 56 -52.89 37.96 -19.83
CA HIS A 56 -52.95 37.54 -21.29
C HIS A 56 -51.68 37.25 -22.17
N GLN A 57 -51.57 35.96 -22.52
CA GLN A 57 -51.13 35.14 -23.69
C GLN A 57 -50.28 35.64 -24.91
N SER A 58 -49.14 34.94 -25.16
CA SER A 58 -48.53 34.25 -26.36
C SER A 58 -48.65 34.77 -27.83
N PRO A 59 -48.04 34.14 -28.89
CA PRO A 59 -46.72 33.50 -29.16
C PRO A 59 -46.06 33.96 -30.52
N PHE A 60 -44.90 33.40 -30.96
CA PHE A 60 -44.57 32.89 -32.35
C PHE A 60 -43.06 32.78 -32.70
N LYS A 61 -42.74 31.79 -33.58
CA LYS A 61 -41.49 31.41 -34.30
C LYS A 61 -41.89 31.28 -35.81
N PRO A 62 -41.08 30.81 -36.78
CA PRO A 62 -39.76 31.14 -37.36
C PRO A 62 -39.90 31.58 -38.88
N PRO A 63 -38.86 31.47 -39.75
CA PRO A 63 -39.02 30.57 -40.92
C PRO A 63 -37.73 29.85 -41.43
N ALA A 64 -37.87 29.08 -42.52
CA ALA A 64 -37.08 27.94 -42.99
C ALA A 64 -36.55 28.04 -44.46
N GLU A 65 -35.93 26.94 -44.94
CA GLU A 65 -35.58 26.50 -46.33
C GLU A 65 -34.19 26.91 -46.90
N ARG A 66 -33.47 26.17 -47.77
CA ARG A 66 -33.83 25.12 -48.75
C ARG A 66 -32.60 24.29 -49.26
N LEU A 67 -32.87 23.03 -49.61
CA LEU A 67 -32.25 22.00 -50.49
C LEU A 67 -30.98 22.26 -51.36
N GLY A 68 -30.19 21.19 -51.58
CA GLY A 68 -29.46 20.96 -52.87
C GLY A 68 -28.33 19.92 -52.86
N ARG A 69 -28.49 18.83 -53.65
CA ARG A 69 -27.62 17.63 -53.81
C ARG A 69 -26.32 17.91 -54.59
N THR A 70 -25.26 17.10 -54.38
CA THR A 70 -24.58 16.20 -55.38
C THR A 70 -23.19 15.71 -54.93
N ALA A 71 -22.92 14.43 -55.14
CA ALA A 71 -21.58 13.80 -55.27
C ALA A 71 -21.36 13.49 -56.78
N PRO A 72 -20.19 13.06 -57.35
CA PRO A 72 -19.12 12.27 -56.71
C PRO A 72 -17.65 12.44 -57.27
N ARG A 73 -16.75 11.59 -56.74
CA ARG A 73 -15.57 10.92 -57.38
C ARG A 73 -14.13 11.50 -57.32
N THR A 74 -13.25 10.56 -56.91
CA THR A 74 -11.88 10.18 -57.37
C THR A 74 -10.59 10.82 -56.80
N ASN A 75 -9.83 9.94 -56.12
CA ASN A 75 -8.37 9.71 -56.13
C ASN A 75 -7.39 10.88 -56.29
N THR A 76 -6.45 11.02 -55.34
CA THR A 76 -5.01 10.76 -55.58
C THR A 76 -4.17 10.88 -54.29
N GLN A 77 -3.03 10.20 -54.32
CA GLN A 77 -2.00 10.05 -53.29
C GLN A 77 -1.39 11.37 -52.81
N GLY A 78 -0.90 11.40 -51.56
CA GLY A 78 0.04 12.43 -51.11
C GLY A 78 0.34 12.39 -49.62
N LYS A 79 1.49 11.82 -49.26
CA LYS A 79 2.12 11.95 -47.94
C LYS A 79 2.23 13.43 -47.54
N GLN A 80 1.85 13.80 -46.31
CA GLN A 80 2.56 14.79 -45.47
C GLN A 80 1.95 14.90 -44.05
N ARG A 81 2.81 15.30 -43.10
CA ARG A 81 2.71 15.27 -41.62
C ARG A 81 1.47 15.96 -41.02
N PRO A 82 1.07 15.65 -39.76
CA PRO A 82 0.22 16.54 -38.97
C PRO A 82 1.05 17.50 -38.08
N PRO A 83 0.60 18.75 -37.90
CA PRO A 83 1.15 19.71 -36.95
C PRO A 83 0.42 19.69 -35.60
N ALA A 84 1.02 20.38 -34.63
CA ALA A 84 0.55 20.57 -33.26
C ALA A 84 -0.48 21.70 -33.12
N GLY A 85 -1.30 21.60 -32.07
CA GLY A 85 -1.85 22.76 -31.32
C GLY A 85 -3.37 22.85 -31.26
N PHE A 86 -3.93 22.89 -30.05
CA PHE A 86 -4.92 23.87 -29.51
C PHE A 86 -5.36 23.38 -28.10
N ARG A 87 -4.89 23.97 -26.99
CA ARG A 87 -5.35 25.18 -26.27
C ARG A 87 -6.80 25.07 -25.74
N GLU A 88 -6.91 24.75 -24.45
CA GLU A 88 -8.12 24.86 -23.63
C GLU A 88 -8.41 26.31 -23.25
N ALA A 89 -9.70 26.66 -23.26
CA ALA A 89 -10.25 27.94 -22.81
C ALA A 89 -10.70 27.84 -21.33
N LYS A 90 -10.32 28.84 -20.54
CA LYS A 90 -10.88 29.18 -19.22
C LYS A 90 -11.99 30.21 -19.39
N GLU A 91 -13.09 30.04 -18.65
CA GLU A 91 -13.92 31.14 -18.14
C GLU A 91 -14.34 30.82 -16.71
N GLY A 92 -14.39 31.85 -15.86
CA GLY A 92 -14.78 31.78 -14.45
C GLY A 92 -15.63 32.99 -14.05
N ALA A 93 -16.21 32.90 -12.85
CA ALA A 93 -16.75 33.97 -11.98
C ALA A 93 -17.15 33.25 -10.67
N ASP A 94 -16.59 33.43 -9.47
CA ASP A 94 -16.15 34.57 -8.64
C ASP A 94 -17.31 35.26 -7.88
N GLU A 95 -17.38 35.03 -6.56
CA GLU A 95 -17.75 36.07 -5.58
C GLU A 95 -17.34 35.70 -4.14
N LYS A 96 -16.51 36.57 -3.54
CA LYS A 96 -16.02 36.56 -2.14
C LYS A 96 -16.95 37.35 -1.21
N LYS A 97 -16.91 37.07 0.11
CA LYS A 97 -16.77 38.11 1.15
C LYS A 97 -16.22 37.62 2.51
N ASN A 98 -15.23 38.37 2.97
CA ASN A 98 -14.43 38.41 4.23
C ASN A 98 -15.12 38.14 5.58
N CYS A 99 -14.35 37.69 6.59
CA CYS A 99 -13.81 38.55 7.68
C CYS A 99 -13.11 37.76 8.84
N GLY A 100 -11.94 38.26 9.29
CA GLY A 100 -11.54 38.31 10.71
C GLY A 100 -10.63 37.21 11.31
N GLY A 101 -9.37 37.56 11.63
CA GLY A 101 -8.55 36.87 12.67
C GLY A 101 -9.06 37.16 14.10
N PRO A 102 -8.40 36.72 15.21
CA PRO A 102 -6.95 36.83 15.45
C PRO A 102 -6.28 35.72 16.33
N GLY A 103 -4.96 35.82 16.53
CA GLY A 103 -4.39 35.81 17.89
C GLY A 103 -3.88 34.50 18.55
N ARG A 104 -2.54 34.40 18.63
CA ARG A 104 -1.64 33.65 19.55
C ARG A 104 -2.22 32.96 20.80
N ARG A 105 -1.64 31.79 21.17
CA ARG A 105 -0.96 31.61 22.48
C ARG A 105 -0.03 30.38 22.56
N VAL A 106 1.15 30.64 23.10
CA VAL A 106 2.17 29.70 23.61
C VAL A 106 1.79 29.29 25.04
N LEU A 107 2.02 28.04 25.44
CA LEU A 107 2.13 27.64 26.85
C LEU A 107 3.13 26.47 27.00
N LEU A 108 4.17 26.75 27.79
CA LEU A 108 5.15 25.83 28.40
C LEU A 108 4.59 25.28 29.73
N CYS A 109 4.97 24.05 30.10
CA CYS A 109 5.17 23.49 31.46
C CYS A 109 5.70 22.05 31.26
N SER A 110 6.97 21.67 31.52
CA SER A 110 7.77 21.55 32.76
C SER A 110 7.45 20.32 33.64
N SER A 111 8.50 19.49 33.83
CA SER A 111 8.95 18.76 35.04
C SER A 111 8.16 17.55 35.63
N SER A 112 8.72 16.33 35.42
CA SER A 112 9.21 15.27 36.38
C SER A 112 8.41 14.83 37.63
N PRO A 113 8.76 13.74 38.38
CA PRO A 113 9.33 12.39 38.08
C PRO A 113 8.68 11.19 38.87
N CYS A 114 9.22 9.98 38.68
CA CYS A 114 9.36 8.81 39.61
C CYS A 114 8.17 8.24 40.41
N MET A 115 8.02 6.91 40.39
CA MET A 115 7.73 6.06 41.57
C MET A 115 8.09 4.59 41.26
N LEU A 116 9.13 4.10 41.94
CA LEU A 116 9.44 2.70 42.23
C LEU A 116 8.96 2.45 43.67
N HIS A 117 8.24 1.36 43.92
CA HIS A 117 8.39 0.60 45.17
C HIS A 117 7.83 -0.82 45.04
N GLU A 118 8.59 -1.74 45.63
CA GLU A 118 8.43 -3.18 45.81
C GLU A 118 7.12 -3.58 46.51
N VAL A 119 6.69 -4.85 46.37
CA VAL A 119 6.48 -5.78 47.52
C VAL A 119 6.56 -7.23 47.01
N GLU A 120 7.29 -8.02 47.79
CA GLU A 120 7.68 -9.42 47.67
C GLU A 120 6.61 -10.39 48.27
N THR A 121 6.87 -11.70 48.16
CA THR A 121 6.28 -12.84 48.92
C THR A 121 4.97 -13.50 48.43
N LEU A 122 5.07 -14.76 47.97
CA LEU A 122 4.61 -15.98 48.68
C LEU A 122 4.59 -17.23 47.76
N ARG A 123 5.49 -18.19 48.04
CA ARG A 123 5.32 -19.66 47.87
C ARG A 123 4.90 -20.22 49.24
N PRO A 124 4.36 -21.46 49.41
CA PRO A 124 4.76 -22.71 48.73
C PRO A 124 3.61 -23.71 48.44
N LEU A 125 3.93 -24.84 47.78
CA LEU A 125 3.66 -26.22 48.24
C LEU A 125 3.97 -27.25 47.12
N LEU A 126 4.84 -28.21 47.46
CA LEU A 126 5.12 -29.48 46.77
C LEU A 126 4.62 -30.61 47.71
N PRO A 127 4.26 -31.81 47.21
CA PRO A 127 5.20 -32.95 47.15
C PRO A 127 4.91 -33.85 45.92
N ALA A 128 5.57 -34.93 45.54
CA ALA A 128 6.86 -35.61 45.72
C ALA A 128 6.80 -36.80 44.73
N LEU A 129 7.91 -37.25 44.12
CA LEU A 129 8.17 -38.67 43.86
C LEU A 129 9.59 -38.88 43.32
N GLN A 130 10.27 -39.80 44.00
CA GLN A 130 11.65 -40.23 43.85
C GLN A 130 11.79 -41.28 42.74
N SER A 131 12.94 -41.30 42.06
CA SER A 131 13.78 -42.51 41.89
C SER A 131 15.00 -42.19 41.02
N ALA A 132 16.19 -42.46 41.57
CA ALA A 132 17.47 -42.49 40.86
C ALA A 132 17.70 -43.89 40.25
N PRO A 133 18.71 -44.05 39.37
CA PRO A 133 20.01 -44.52 39.87
C PRO A 133 21.26 -43.87 39.22
N THR A 134 22.31 -43.71 40.02
CA THR A 134 23.75 -43.53 39.66
C THR A 134 24.40 -44.90 39.28
N PRO A 135 25.68 -45.08 38.81
CA PRO A 135 26.91 -44.22 38.86
C PRO A 135 27.76 -44.34 37.52
N PRO A 136 29.10 -44.10 37.40
CA PRO A 136 30.12 -43.70 38.37
C PRO A 136 31.08 -42.54 38.01
N SER A 137 31.75 -42.10 39.08
CA SER A 137 32.85 -41.14 39.16
C SER A 137 34.21 -41.74 38.79
N LEU A 138 35.10 -40.94 38.19
CA LEU A 138 36.56 -41.10 38.27
C LEU A 138 37.23 -39.71 38.25
N TRP A 139 38.12 -39.52 39.23
CA TRP A 139 38.98 -38.35 39.47
C TRP A 139 40.18 -38.32 38.51
N ASP A 140 40.72 -37.16 38.12
CA ASP A 140 42.03 -36.63 38.55
C ASP A 140 42.44 -35.32 37.81
N ASN A 141 43.47 -34.65 38.34
CA ASN A 141 43.78 -33.23 38.44
C ASN A 141 44.40 -32.48 37.24
N SER A 142 44.16 -31.15 37.25
CA SER A 142 45.13 -30.05 37.01
C SER A 142 45.77 -29.85 35.63
N ARG A 143 45.46 -28.72 34.95
CA ARG A 143 46.41 -27.61 34.69
C ARG A 143 45.84 -26.50 33.79
N VAL A 144 46.10 -25.27 34.23
CA VAL A 144 46.45 -24.06 33.47
C VAL A 144 45.39 -23.41 32.56
N ALA A 145 45.17 -22.14 32.86
CA ALA A 145 44.31 -21.20 32.17
C ALA A 145 44.77 -20.90 30.74
N GLU A 146 43.87 -21.09 29.78
CA GLU A 146 43.88 -20.39 28.49
C GLU A 146 42.48 -19.81 28.27
N ARG A 147 42.41 -18.51 27.96
CA ARG A 147 41.17 -17.81 27.63
C ARG A 147 40.55 -18.41 26.37
N ALA A 148 39.53 -19.24 26.53
CA ALA A 148 38.67 -19.66 25.43
C ALA A 148 37.78 -18.48 24.97
N PRO A 149 37.65 -18.23 23.66
CA PRO A 149 36.74 -17.22 23.14
C PRO A 149 35.28 -17.65 23.33
N LEU A 150 34.43 -16.69 23.69
CA LEU A 150 32.98 -16.83 23.77
C LEU A 150 32.41 -17.46 22.48
N PRO A 151 31.47 -18.43 22.57
CA PRO A 151 30.85 -19.00 21.39
C PRO A 151 29.99 -17.95 20.69
N ARG A 152 30.42 -17.53 19.49
CA ARG A 152 29.56 -16.88 18.50
C ARG A 152 28.55 -17.92 18.02
N ASN A 153 27.33 -17.88 18.52
CA ASN A 153 26.18 -18.50 17.87
C ASN A 153 24.92 -17.85 18.41
N LEU A 154 24.50 -16.77 17.77
CA LEU A 154 23.28 -16.05 18.10
C LEU A 154 22.76 -15.33 16.83
N LEU A 155 21.45 -15.47 16.60
CA LEU A 155 20.50 -14.56 15.93
C LEU A 155 20.00 -14.91 14.48
N PRO A 156 18.71 -14.63 14.15
CA PRO A 156 17.86 -15.40 13.22
C PRO A 156 17.17 -14.54 12.13
N TYR A 157 17.80 -14.48 10.95
CA TYR A 157 17.32 -14.91 9.63
C TYR A 157 15.90 -14.66 9.05
N SER A 158 15.46 -13.40 8.97
CA SER A 158 14.49 -12.93 7.96
C SER A 158 15.02 -12.81 6.51
N ALA A 159 15.53 -13.88 5.89
CA ALA A 159 15.49 -14.08 4.42
C ALA A 159 15.91 -15.50 3.99
N ASP A 160 15.94 -16.46 4.93
CA ASP A 160 16.88 -17.57 4.81
C ASP A 160 16.52 -18.64 3.78
N SER A 161 15.25 -18.92 3.45
CA SER A 161 15.02 -20.11 2.61
C SER A 161 15.21 -19.95 1.12
N LEU A 162 15.55 -18.75 0.64
CA LEU A 162 15.87 -18.58 -0.78
C LEU A 162 17.36 -18.69 -1.07
N LEU A 163 18.23 -18.76 -0.05
CA LEU A 163 19.66 -18.54 -0.25
C LEU A 163 20.58 -19.20 0.80
N LYS A 164 20.17 -20.30 1.43
CA LYS A 164 21.11 -21.15 2.18
C LYS A 164 20.97 -22.63 1.86
N THR A 165 21.95 -23.11 1.10
CA THR A 165 22.54 -24.43 1.29
C THR A 165 23.48 -24.37 2.49
N THR A 166 23.48 -25.43 3.31
CA THR A 166 24.43 -25.59 4.41
C THR A 166 25.82 -25.95 3.86
N PRO A 167 26.94 -25.67 4.58
CA PRO A 167 28.28 -26.03 4.12
C PRO A 167 28.53 -27.54 3.99
N SER A 168 27.65 -28.38 4.53
CA SER A 168 27.79 -29.85 4.54
C SER A 168 27.05 -30.57 3.41
N ASP A 169 26.19 -29.89 2.64
CA ASP A 169 25.50 -30.49 1.47
C ASP A 169 26.24 -30.22 0.14
N PHE A 170 27.54 -29.89 0.24
CA PHE A 170 28.37 -29.36 -0.83
C PHE A 170 28.78 -30.41 -1.87
N GLN A 171 27.84 -31.13 -2.49
CA GLN A 171 28.12 -31.81 -3.77
C GLN A 171 26.89 -32.21 -4.62
N ALA A 172 25.66 -31.82 -4.30
CA ALA A 172 24.49 -32.21 -5.11
C ALA A 172 23.72 -31.00 -5.70
N ASP A 173 23.88 -30.87 -7.01
CA ASP A 173 23.07 -30.14 -8.00
C ASP A 173 22.91 -28.60 -7.90
N ARG A 174 23.73 -27.91 -8.71
CA ARG A 174 23.80 -26.45 -8.86
C ARG A 174 22.82 -25.88 -9.91
N THR A 175 21.76 -26.61 -10.25
CA THR A 175 20.82 -26.24 -11.33
C THR A 175 19.35 -26.20 -10.93
N THR A 176 19.02 -26.52 -9.67
CA THR A 176 17.63 -26.69 -9.24
C THR A 176 17.17 -25.55 -8.33
N MET A 177 15.96 -25.03 -8.61
CA MET A 177 15.25 -24.14 -7.69
C MET A 177 15.14 -24.83 -6.33
N SER A 178 15.25 -24.06 -5.24
CA SER A 178 15.08 -24.62 -3.90
C SER A 178 13.68 -25.28 -3.78
N PRO A 179 13.52 -26.32 -2.95
CA PRO A 179 12.22 -26.97 -2.76
C PRO A 179 11.11 -25.97 -2.41
N ASP A 180 11.42 -24.97 -1.60
CA ASP A 180 10.50 -23.89 -1.24
C ASP A 180 10.09 -23.02 -2.42
N GLU A 181 11.01 -22.70 -3.34
CA GLU A 181 10.70 -21.95 -4.56
C GLU A 181 9.80 -22.74 -5.50
N ILE A 182 10.02 -24.05 -5.61
CA ILE A 182 9.19 -24.94 -6.42
C ILE A 182 7.77 -24.98 -5.84
N VAL A 183 7.66 -25.16 -4.52
CA VAL A 183 6.36 -25.13 -3.82
C VAL A 183 5.68 -23.77 -4.01
N TYR A 184 6.41 -22.67 -3.85
CA TYR A 184 5.88 -21.32 -4.02
C TYR A 184 5.36 -21.07 -5.44
N LEU A 185 6.14 -21.47 -6.46
CA LEU A 185 5.74 -21.37 -7.86
C LEU A 185 4.52 -22.27 -8.15
N ALA A 186 4.50 -23.50 -7.62
CA ALA A 186 3.36 -24.41 -7.77
C ALA A 186 2.09 -23.81 -7.16
N VAL A 187 2.17 -23.22 -5.96
CA VAL A 187 1.05 -22.52 -5.32
C VAL A 187 0.52 -21.38 -6.19
N LEU A 188 1.41 -20.57 -6.76
CA LEU A 188 1.03 -19.48 -7.66
C LEU A 188 0.35 -20.00 -8.95
N LEU A 189 0.91 -21.04 -9.56
CA LEU A 189 0.38 -21.62 -10.79
C LEU A 189 -0.96 -22.33 -10.57
N ILE A 190 -1.13 -23.07 -9.46
CA ILE A 190 -2.38 -23.74 -9.07
C ILE A 190 -3.47 -22.73 -8.72
N SER A 191 -3.11 -21.56 -8.19
CA SER A 191 -4.08 -20.49 -7.87
C SER A 191 -4.79 -19.95 -9.12
N ILE A 192 -4.18 -20.04 -10.30
CA ILE A 192 -4.77 -19.57 -11.57
C ILE A 192 -6.02 -20.39 -11.98
N PRO A 193 -5.95 -21.73 -12.17
CA PRO A 193 -7.13 -22.52 -12.49
C PRO A 193 -8.19 -22.48 -11.38
N VAL A 194 -7.77 -22.44 -10.11
CA VAL A 194 -8.68 -22.26 -8.97
C VAL A 194 -9.46 -20.94 -9.08
N GLY A 195 -8.82 -19.87 -9.58
CA GLY A 195 -9.47 -18.60 -9.92
C GLY A 195 -10.70 -18.78 -10.81
N PHE A 196 -10.58 -19.53 -11.91
CA PHE A 196 -11.70 -19.76 -12.83
C PHE A 196 -12.86 -20.53 -12.19
N LEU A 197 -12.59 -21.38 -11.20
CA LEU A 197 -13.64 -22.06 -10.42
C LEU A 197 -14.38 -21.03 -9.56
N PHE A 198 -13.65 -20.22 -8.79
CA PHE A 198 -14.26 -19.22 -7.90
C PHE A 198 -14.96 -18.08 -8.64
N LYS A 199 -14.61 -17.83 -9.90
CA LYS A 199 -15.37 -16.89 -10.73
C LYS A 199 -16.83 -17.32 -10.92
N LYS A 200 -17.09 -18.62 -11.05
CA LYS A 200 -18.41 -19.17 -11.42
C LYS A 200 -19.33 -19.43 -10.23
N VAL A 201 -18.82 -19.43 -9.00
CA VAL A 201 -19.60 -19.78 -7.81
C VAL A 201 -20.30 -18.56 -7.20
N GLY A 202 -21.37 -18.82 -6.45
CA GLY A 202 -22.13 -17.78 -5.74
C GLY A 202 -21.35 -17.12 -4.60
N SER A 203 -21.84 -15.96 -4.14
CA SER A 203 -21.17 -15.11 -3.14
C SER A 203 -20.78 -15.84 -1.83
N LYS A 204 -21.68 -16.66 -1.28
CA LYS A 204 -21.39 -17.44 -0.05
C LYS A 204 -20.25 -18.44 -0.27
N THR A 205 -20.27 -19.16 -1.39
CA THR A 205 -19.22 -20.12 -1.76
C THR A 205 -17.91 -19.40 -2.06
N LYS A 206 -17.93 -18.22 -2.68
CA LYS A 206 -16.74 -17.37 -2.83
C LYS A 206 -16.15 -17.02 -1.47
N LYS A 207 -16.96 -16.52 -0.53
CA LYS A 207 -16.51 -16.10 0.80
C LYS A 207 -15.87 -17.23 1.59
N TYR A 208 -16.62 -18.30 1.84
CA TYR A 208 -16.16 -19.41 2.70
C TYR A 208 -15.20 -20.36 1.97
N GLY A 209 -15.45 -20.63 0.69
CA GLY A 209 -14.60 -21.52 -0.09
C GLY A 209 -13.22 -20.91 -0.34
N ALA A 210 -13.11 -19.63 -0.69
CA ALA A 210 -11.81 -19.01 -0.91
C ALA A 210 -10.99 -18.89 0.39
N ALA A 211 -11.68 -18.67 1.51
CA ALA A 211 -11.08 -18.71 2.84
C ALA A 211 -10.61 -20.12 3.22
N PHE A 212 -11.41 -21.15 2.92
CA PHE A 212 -11.04 -22.54 3.17
C PHE A 212 -9.82 -22.96 2.35
N VAL A 213 -9.78 -22.63 1.05
CA VAL A 213 -8.63 -22.93 0.19
C VAL A 213 -7.37 -22.21 0.69
N GLY A 214 -7.49 -20.93 1.08
CA GLY A 214 -6.35 -20.19 1.62
C GLY A 214 -5.90 -20.72 2.99
N LEU A 215 -6.84 -21.12 3.84
CA LEU A 215 -6.56 -21.76 5.13
C LEU A 215 -5.85 -23.11 4.94
N ALA A 216 -6.32 -23.95 4.02
CA ALA A 216 -5.67 -25.21 3.69
C ALA A 216 -4.25 -24.98 3.16
N LEU A 217 -4.07 -23.98 2.29
CA LEU A 217 -2.76 -23.61 1.75
C LEU A 217 -1.77 -23.22 2.85
N ILE A 218 -2.17 -22.38 3.80
CA ILE A 218 -1.29 -21.97 4.91
C ILE A 218 -1.12 -23.06 5.96
N LEU A 219 -2.09 -23.96 6.15
CA LEU A 219 -1.89 -25.13 7.02
C LEU A 219 -0.80 -26.04 6.46
N VAL A 220 -0.80 -26.28 5.14
CA VAL A 220 0.21 -27.09 4.47
C VAL A 220 1.58 -26.41 4.47
N THR A 221 1.64 -25.10 4.20
CA THR A 221 2.92 -24.38 4.00
C THR A 221 3.51 -23.77 5.27
N CYS A 222 2.66 -23.32 6.20
CA CYS A 222 3.07 -22.62 7.44
C CYS A 222 2.97 -23.52 8.68
N GLN A 223 2.20 -24.60 8.63
CA GLN A 223 2.02 -25.54 9.75
C GLN A 223 1.63 -24.79 11.04
N ILE A 224 2.31 -25.08 12.17
CA ILE A 224 2.04 -24.45 13.48
C ILE A 224 2.21 -22.92 13.45
N HIS A 225 3.03 -22.39 12.54
CA HIS A 225 3.28 -20.96 12.44
C HIS A 225 2.06 -20.16 11.94
N ILE A 226 1.00 -20.84 11.47
CA ILE A 226 -0.31 -20.20 11.21
C ILE A 226 -0.82 -19.43 12.42
N LEU A 227 -0.50 -19.86 13.65
CA LEU A 227 -0.90 -19.19 14.88
C LEU A 227 -0.47 -17.72 14.90
N HIS A 228 0.65 -17.38 14.26
CA HIS A 228 1.09 -15.99 14.18
C HIS A 228 0.08 -15.09 13.45
N SER A 229 -0.40 -15.57 12.31
CA SER A 229 -1.42 -14.87 11.54
C SER A 229 -2.74 -14.75 12.32
N LEU A 230 -3.15 -15.83 12.98
CA LEU A 230 -4.41 -15.88 13.73
C LEU A 230 -4.39 -14.90 14.92
N ILE A 231 -3.32 -14.90 15.72
CA ILE A 231 -3.16 -13.97 16.85
C ILE A 231 -3.23 -12.53 16.36
N THR A 232 -2.56 -12.21 15.25
CA THR A 232 -2.55 -10.86 14.69
C THR A 232 -3.96 -10.42 14.25
N ILE A 233 -4.74 -11.32 13.64
CA ILE A 233 -6.13 -11.09 13.23
C ILE A 233 -7.03 -10.87 14.45
N LEU A 234 -6.95 -11.76 15.46
CA LEU A 234 -7.76 -11.68 16.68
C LEU A 234 -7.47 -10.40 17.46
N GLY A 235 -6.20 -10.03 17.62
CA GLY A 235 -5.80 -8.77 18.26
C GLY A 235 -6.33 -7.54 17.52
N THR A 236 -6.28 -7.55 16.18
CA THR A 236 -6.84 -6.45 15.38
C THR A 236 -8.36 -6.36 15.52
N TRP A 237 -9.06 -7.50 15.46
CA TRP A 237 -10.51 -7.55 15.67
C TRP A 237 -10.86 -7.00 17.06
N LEU A 238 -10.13 -7.38 18.10
CA LEU A 238 -10.35 -6.89 19.45
C LEU A 238 -10.16 -5.36 19.53
N ILE A 239 -9.09 -4.83 18.95
CA ILE A 239 -8.81 -3.38 18.90
C ILE A 239 -9.95 -2.61 18.20
N ILE A 240 -10.43 -3.12 17.06
CA ILE A 240 -11.54 -2.52 16.31
C ILE A 240 -12.85 -2.53 17.11
N ASN A 241 -13.05 -3.50 18.01
CA ASN A 241 -14.24 -3.57 18.85
C ASN A 241 -14.15 -2.71 20.11
N ILE A 242 -12.97 -2.65 20.75
CA ILE A 242 -12.79 -1.88 22.00
C ILE A 242 -12.68 -0.39 21.71
N SER A 243 -11.82 0.02 20.77
CA SER A 243 -11.56 1.44 20.49
C SER A 243 -11.77 1.78 19.02
N PRO A 244 -13.01 1.81 18.54
CA PRO A 244 -13.33 2.05 17.13
C PRO A 244 -12.89 3.44 16.62
N ARG A 245 -12.66 4.42 17.50
CA ARG A 245 -12.24 5.79 17.11
C ARG A 245 -10.73 5.94 16.91
N THR A 246 -9.92 5.20 17.69
CA THR A 246 -8.44 5.27 17.63
C THR A 246 -7.83 3.95 17.15
N CYS A 247 -8.66 3.03 16.62
CA CYS A 247 -8.26 1.69 16.22
C CYS A 247 -7.08 1.69 15.25
N HIS A 248 -7.03 2.58 14.26
CA HIS A 248 -5.93 2.61 13.29
C HIS A 248 -4.53 2.79 13.92
N HIS A 249 -4.35 3.70 14.88
CA HIS A 249 -3.07 3.88 15.57
C HIS A 249 -2.71 2.67 16.44
N LEU A 250 -3.70 2.13 17.16
CA LEU A 250 -3.52 0.93 18.00
C LEU A 250 -3.21 -0.31 17.14
N THR A 251 -3.87 -0.46 16.00
CA THR A 251 -3.63 -1.54 15.03
C THR A 251 -2.25 -1.39 14.38
N LEU A 252 -1.82 -0.16 14.05
CA LEU A 252 -0.45 0.07 13.57
C LEU A 252 0.57 -0.40 14.60
N GLY A 253 0.41 0.04 15.86
CA GLY A 253 1.27 -0.38 16.96
C GLY A 253 1.25 -1.89 17.18
N TRP A 254 0.06 -2.50 17.21
CA TRP A 254 -0.13 -3.94 17.36
C TRP A 254 0.55 -4.74 16.25
N THR A 255 0.23 -4.46 14.99
CA THR A 255 0.74 -5.22 13.84
C THR A 255 2.25 -5.07 13.67
N PHE A 256 2.81 -3.86 13.86
CA PHE A 256 4.25 -3.64 13.75
C PHE A 256 5.03 -4.17 14.96
N SER A 257 4.47 -4.13 16.17
CA SER A 257 5.08 -4.78 17.35
C SER A 257 5.03 -6.30 17.23
N TYR A 258 3.94 -6.84 16.68
CA TYR A 258 3.83 -8.26 16.41
C TYR A 258 4.81 -8.72 15.33
N LEU A 259 5.07 -7.91 14.31
CA LEU A 259 6.15 -8.18 13.35
C LEU A 259 7.51 -8.25 14.07
N LEU A 260 7.82 -7.36 15.01
CA LEU A 260 9.06 -7.45 15.78
C LEU A 260 9.15 -8.74 16.59
N PHE A 261 8.08 -9.09 17.32
CA PHE A 261 8.00 -10.36 18.03
C PHE A 261 8.19 -11.55 17.08
N PHE A 262 7.50 -11.55 15.94
CA PHE A 262 7.60 -12.56 14.90
C PHE A 262 9.03 -12.73 14.37
N ARG A 263 9.79 -11.63 14.24
CA ARG A 263 11.20 -11.66 13.82
C ARG A 263 12.19 -12.06 14.93
N THR A 264 11.78 -11.95 16.19
CA THR A 264 12.63 -12.21 17.37
C THR A 264 12.16 -13.42 18.16
N VAL A 265 11.26 -14.23 17.59
CA VAL A 265 10.57 -15.32 18.28
C VAL A 265 11.54 -16.37 18.82
N THR A 266 12.66 -16.59 18.12
CA THR A 266 13.74 -17.50 18.49
C THR A 266 14.56 -17.02 19.69
N TYR A 267 14.56 -15.72 20.01
CA TYR A 267 15.13 -15.22 21.29
C TYR A 267 14.35 -15.73 22.50
N PHE A 268 13.11 -16.15 22.28
CA PHE A 268 12.25 -16.77 23.27
C PHE A 268 12.22 -18.31 23.13
N ASN A 269 13.17 -18.90 22.40
CA ASN A 269 13.27 -20.34 22.13
C ASN A 269 12.06 -20.95 21.38
N TYR A 270 11.32 -20.15 20.62
CA TYR A 270 10.33 -20.66 19.68
C TYR A 270 10.94 -21.00 18.32
N PRO A 271 10.33 -21.92 17.54
CA PRO A 271 10.81 -22.26 16.21
C PRO A 271 10.79 -21.03 15.27
N GLU A 272 11.78 -20.95 14.38
CA GLU A 272 11.86 -19.87 13.41
C GLU A 272 10.70 -19.93 12.41
N PRO A 273 10.01 -18.81 12.13
CA PRO A 273 8.91 -18.83 11.18
C PRO A 273 9.35 -19.14 9.76
N THR A 274 8.56 -19.96 9.07
CA THR A 274 8.84 -20.27 7.67
C THR A 274 8.73 -19.03 6.77
N PRO A 275 9.43 -19.00 5.62
CA PRO A 275 9.30 -17.94 4.62
C PRO A 275 7.87 -17.76 4.12
N PHE A 276 7.11 -18.85 4.00
CA PHE A 276 5.69 -18.80 3.67
C PHE A 276 4.91 -18.03 4.75
N THR A 277 5.15 -18.33 6.02
CA THR A 277 4.53 -17.61 7.14
C THR A 277 4.91 -16.13 7.11
N ASN A 278 6.18 -15.82 6.83
CA ASN A 278 6.64 -14.45 6.68
C ASN A 278 5.87 -13.71 5.59
N ALA A 279 5.75 -14.30 4.40
CA ALA A 279 5.03 -13.69 3.27
C ALA A 279 3.56 -13.40 3.62
N VAL A 280 2.89 -14.34 4.27
CA VAL A 280 1.51 -14.17 4.78
C VAL A 280 1.44 -13.04 5.81
N GLN A 281 2.34 -13.03 6.80
CA GLN A 281 2.34 -12.06 7.89
C GLN A 281 2.57 -10.62 7.38
N LEU A 282 3.43 -10.45 6.37
CA LEU A 282 3.70 -9.17 5.72
C LEU A 282 2.44 -8.60 5.06
N LEU A 283 1.72 -9.42 4.28
CA LEU A 283 0.50 -8.98 3.61
C LEU A 283 -0.66 -8.76 4.59
N LEU A 284 -0.80 -9.63 5.59
CA LEU A 284 -1.80 -9.46 6.63
C LEU A 284 -1.62 -8.18 7.41
N THR A 285 -0.38 -7.77 7.69
CA THR A 285 -0.10 -6.48 8.34
C THR A 285 -0.71 -5.31 7.54
N LEU A 286 -0.54 -5.31 6.21
CA LEU A 286 -1.10 -4.27 5.34
C LEU A 286 -2.64 -4.34 5.30
N ARG A 287 -3.21 -5.54 5.17
CA ARG A 287 -4.66 -5.78 5.12
C ARG A 287 -5.35 -5.36 6.42
N LEU A 288 -4.82 -5.77 7.56
CA LEU A 288 -5.38 -5.51 8.88
C LEU A 288 -5.31 -4.03 9.26
N LEU A 289 -4.20 -3.35 8.97
CA LEU A 289 -4.12 -1.90 9.18
C LEU A 289 -5.10 -1.15 8.28
N SER A 290 -5.16 -1.51 6.99
CA SER A 290 -6.10 -0.88 6.04
C SER A 290 -7.54 -1.06 6.49
N LEU A 291 -7.90 -2.26 6.95
CA LEU A 291 -9.23 -2.53 7.48
C LEU A 291 -9.56 -1.65 8.68
N ALA A 292 -8.62 -1.49 9.63
CA ALA A 292 -8.83 -0.63 10.79
C ALA A 292 -9.07 0.83 10.38
N ILE A 293 -8.32 1.33 9.39
CA ILE A 293 -8.51 2.67 8.81
C ILE A 293 -9.88 2.77 8.12
N GLU A 294 -10.24 1.82 7.26
CA GLU A 294 -11.53 1.80 6.55
C GLU A 294 -12.73 1.78 7.52
N VAL A 295 -12.63 1.04 8.63
CA VAL A 295 -13.66 1.03 9.68
C VAL A 295 -13.75 2.38 10.40
N GLN A 296 -12.60 3.01 10.68
CA GLN A 296 -12.58 4.33 11.31
C GLN A 296 -13.20 5.40 10.40
N GLU A 297 -12.87 5.40 9.11
CA GLU A 297 -13.45 6.30 8.10
C GLU A 297 -14.97 6.15 8.05
N LEU A 298 -15.49 4.91 8.05
CA LEU A 298 -16.92 4.64 8.12
C LEU A 298 -17.58 5.25 9.37
N ILE A 299 -16.94 5.13 10.53
CA ILE A 299 -17.47 5.69 11.79
C ILE A 299 -17.47 7.22 11.75
N GLN A 300 -16.41 7.82 11.23
CA GLN A 300 -16.30 9.27 11.09
C GLN A 300 -17.37 9.81 10.13
N ALA A 301 -17.58 9.15 8.99
CA ALA A 301 -18.60 9.54 8.03
C ALA A 301 -20.02 9.40 8.59
N LYS A 302 -20.33 8.30 9.29
CA LYS A 302 -21.63 8.15 9.98
C LYS A 302 -21.85 9.24 11.02
N LYS A 303 -20.81 9.62 11.77
CA LYS A 303 -20.89 10.74 12.71
C LYS A 303 -21.14 12.05 11.97
N GLN A 304 -20.44 12.29 10.86
CA GLN A 304 -20.59 13.49 10.06
C GLN A 304 -22.00 13.60 9.46
N GLU A 305 -22.53 12.51 8.91
CA GLU A 305 -23.90 12.42 8.38
C GLU A 305 -24.93 12.79 9.45
N VAL A 306 -24.79 12.27 10.67
CA VAL A 306 -25.67 12.62 11.80
C VAL A 306 -25.52 14.10 12.20
N THR A 307 -24.32 14.67 12.15
CA THR A 307 -24.08 16.07 12.56
C THR A 307 -24.45 17.10 11.50
N THR A 308 -24.26 16.80 10.21
CA THR A 308 -24.42 17.75 9.10
C THR A 308 -25.61 17.44 8.21
N PHE A 309 -26.34 16.33 8.48
CA PHE A 309 -27.46 15.83 7.67
C PHE A 309 -27.11 15.68 6.18
N THR A 310 -25.82 15.61 5.85
CA THR A 310 -25.31 15.54 4.48
C THR A 310 -24.65 14.19 4.29
N LYS A 311 -25.12 13.43 3.29
CA LYS A 311 -24.47 12.19 2.88
C LYS A 311 -23.24 12.52 2.05
N THR A 312 -22.05 12.27 2.60
CA THR A 312 -20.83 12.30 1.80
C THR A 312 -20.74 11.00 1.00
N PRO A 313 -20.69 11.05 -0.34
CA PRO A 313 -20.48 9.85 -1.15
C PRO A 313 -19.11 9.26 -0.82
N MET A 314 -19.10 8.07 -0.22
CA MET A 314 -17.85 7.41 0.16
C MET A 314 -17.43 6.43 -0.93
N ILE A 315 -16.82 6.97 -1.99
CA ILE A 315 -16.28 6.17 -3.09
C ILE A 315 -15.28 5.16 -2.53
N GLY A 316 -15.57 3.88 -2.72
CA GLY A 316 -14.69 2.79 -2.30
C GLY A 316 -14.51 2.67 -0.79
N ALA A 317 -15.48 3.10 0.03
CA ALA A 317 -15.47 2.85 1.47
C ALA A 317 -16.30 1.62 1.86
N VAL A 318 -16.01 1.12 3.06
CA VAL A 318 -16.70 0.00 3.68
C VAL A 318 -18.10 0.43 4.13
N LEU A 319 -19.13 -0.32 3.74
CA LEU A 319 -20.54 0.03 4.04
C LEU A 319 -20.94 -0.33 5.47
N GLN A 320 -20.36 -1.42 5.99
CA GLN A 320 -20.66 -1.95 7.31
C GLN A 320 -19.41 -2.48 7.97
N LYS A 321 -19.30 -2.26 9.29
CA LYS A 321 -18.24 -2.85 10.11
C LYS A 321 -18.28 -4.40 9.98
N PRO A 322 -17.19 -5.05 9.54
CA PRO A 322 -17.16 -6.51 9.41
C PRO A 322 -17.08 -7.19 10.79
N GLY A 323 -17.74 -8.34 10.92
CA GLY A 323 -17.61 -9.24 12.06
C GLY A 323 -16.34 -10.08 11.99
N LEU A 324 -16.09 -10.90 13.02
CA LEU A 324 -14.88 -11.72 13.09
C LEU A 324 -14.76 -12.69 11.90
N VAL A 325 -15.87 -13.31 11.52
CA VAL A 325 -15.91 -14.28 10.41
C VAL A 325 -15.58 -13.61 9.09
N GLU A 326 -16.12 -12.41 8.83
CA GLU A 326 -15.79 -11.62 7.64
C GLU A 326 -14.30 -11.29 7.58
N ILE A 327 -13.71 -10.89 8.71
CA ILE A 327 -12.28 -10.56 8.79
C ILE A 327 -11.43 -11.81 8.54
N LEU A 328 -11.78 -12.95 9.13
CA LEU A 328 -11.08 -14.21 8.90
C LEU A 328 -11.17 -14.62 7.43
N CYS A 329 -12.35 -14.54 6.80
CA CYS A 329 -12.52 -14.87 5.39
C CYS A 329 -11.75 -13.92 4.46
N TYR A 330 -11.66 -12.63 4.80
CA TYR A 330 -10.85 -11.66 4.07
C TYR A 330 -9.35 -11.93 4.21
N CYS A 331 -8.89 -12.19 5.44
CA CYS A 331 -7.48 -12.42 5.73
C CYS A 331 -6.97 -13.72 5.10
N TYR A 332 -7.76 -14.80 5.16
CA TYR A 332 -7.40 -16.11 4.62
C TYR A 332 -7.95 -16.37 3.21
N CYS A 333 -8.43 -15.35 2.51
CA CYS A 333 -8.75 -15.49 1.09
C CYS A 333 -7.48 -15.87 0.32
N TYR A 334 -7.48 -17.02 -0.38
CA TYR A 334 -6.31 -17.51 -1.13
C TYR A 334 -5.79 -16.50 -2.16
N VAL A 335 -6.67 -15.67 -2.72
CA VAL A 335 -6.31 -14.64 -3.71
C VAL A 335 -5.38 -13.62 -3.04
N GLY A 336 -4.15 -13.55 -3.55
CA GLY A 336 -3.12 -12.64 -3.07
C GLY A 336 -2.67 -12.88 -1.63
N LEU A 337 -2.82 -14.12 -1.10
CA LEU A 337 -2.46 -14.47 0.28
C LEU A 337 -0.94 -14.51 0.52
N MET A 338 -0.17 -15.03 -0.45
CA MET A 338 1.27 -15.26 -0.30
C MET A 338 2.11 -14.12 -0.88
N THR A 339 1.80 -13.69 -2.10
CA THR A 339 2.72 -12.83 -2.91
C THR A 339 2.15 -11.44 -3.20
N GLY A 340 0.94 -11.16 -2.70
CA GLY A 340 0.12 -10.02 -3.13
C GLY A 340 -0.58 -10.32 -4.45
N PRO A 341 -1.20 -9.33 -5.11
CA PRO A 341 -1.25 -7.92 -4.76
C PRO A 341 -1.90 -7.63 -3.41
N PHE A 342 -1.52 -6.52 -2.76
CA PHE A 342 -2.30 -5.95 -1.67
C PHE A 342 -3.63 -5.40 -2.21
N TYR A 343 -4.70 -5.56 -1.43
CA TYR A 343 -6.02 -5.00 -1.72
C TYR A 343 -6.79 -4.69 -0.44
N ARG A 344 -7.66 -3.68 -0.51
CA ARG A 344 -8.52 -3.22 0.60
C ARG A 344 -9.66 -4.19 0.90
N TYR A 345 -10.28 -4.08 2.08
CA TYR A 345 -11.45 -4.88 2.42
C TYR A 345 -12.61 -4.59 1.45
N ARG A 346 -12.76 -3.32 1.03
CA ARG A 346 -13.75 -2.96 0.01
C ARG A 346 -13.61 -3.75 -1.29
N THR A 347 -12.39 -3.90 -1.82
CA THR A 347 -12.14 -4.64 -3.06
C THR A 347 -12.53 -6.11 -2.93
N TYR A 348 -12.25 -6.72 -1.78
CA TYR A 348 -12.71 -8.07 -1.46
C TYR A 348 -14.24 -8.16 -1.43
N HIS A 349 -14.89 -7.22 -0.77
CA HIS A 349 -16.36 -7.16 -0.68
C HIS A 349 -17.02 -6.99 -2.06
N ASP A 350 -16.45 -6.13 -2.92
CA ASP A 350 -16.93 -5.93 -4.29
C ASP A 350 -16.87 -7.22 -5.10
N TRP A 351 -15.77 -7.98 -4.99
CA TRP A 351 -15.63 -9.29 -5.65
C TRP A 351 -16.68 -10.31 -5.20
N LEU A 352 -17.02 -10.33 -3.91
CA LEU A 352 -18.09 -11.17 -3.38
C LEU A 352 -19.47 -10.75 -3.90
N SER A 353 -19.66 -9.48 -4.24
CA SER A 353 -20.94 -8.87 -4.61
C SER A 353 -21.10 -8.69 -6.12
N GLN A 354 -20.19 -9.23 -6.93
CA GLN A 354 -20.24 -9.13 -8.39
C GLN A 354 -21.53 -9.70 -8.97
N ILE A 355 -22.22 -8.88 -9.77
CA ILE A 355 -23.38 -9.27 -10.56
C ILE A 355 -22.88 -9.94 -11.83
N GLU A 356 -23.43 -11.12 -12.15
CA GLU A 356 -23.10 -11.92 -13.33
C GLU A 356 -21.58 -12.04 -13.64
N PRO A 357 -20.78 -12.64 -12.75
CA PRO A 357 -19.32 -12.72 -12.91
C PRO A 357 -18.88 -13.41 -14.22
N SER A 358 -19.74 -14.22 -14.83
CA SER A 358 -19.51 -14.89 -16.12
C SER A 358 -19.23 -13.92 -17.27
N VAL A 359 -19.85 -12.72 -17.25
CA VAL A 359 -19.72 -11.70 -18.29
C VAL A 359 -18.36 -10.98 -18.21
N ILE A 360 -17.77 -10.89 -17.02
CA ILE A 360 -16.49 -10.20 -16.82
C ILE A 360 -15.38 -10.94 -17.58
N PRO A 361 -14.61 -10.31 -18.47
CA PRO A 361 -13.57 -10.99 -19.23
C PRO A 361 -12.39 -11.38 -18.32
N SER A 362 -12.00 -12.66 -18.31
CA SER A 362 -10.86 -13.15 -17.50
C SER A 362 -9.79 -13.85 -18.35
N TRP A 363 -10.18 -14.69 -19.31
CA TRP A 363 -9.24 -15.48 -20.10
C TRP A 363 -8.27 -14.62 -20.94
N ARG A 364 -8.82 -13.72 -21.78
CA ARG A 364 -7.99 -12.85 -22.64
C ARG A 364 -7.09 -11.90 -21.83
N PRO A 365 -7.59 -11.19 -20.79
CA PRO A 365 -6.72 -10.36 -19.95
C PRO A 365 -5.64 -11.16 -19.23
N MET A 366 -5.97 -12.36 -18.70
CA MET A 366 -5.00 -13.22 -18.03
C MET A 366 -3.89 -13.67 -18.97
N LEU A 367 -4.23 -14.12 -20.18
CA LEU A 367 -3.26 -14.56 -21.18
C LEU A 367 -2.37 -13.41 -21.67
N SER A 368 -2.96 -12.22 -21.86
CA SER A 368 -2.21 -11.01 -22.16
C SER A 368 -1.19 -10.71 -21.06
N ARG A 369 -1.61 -10.83 -19.80
CA ARG A 369 -0.76 -10.57 -18.63
C ARG A 369 0.34 -11.62 -18.44
N SER A 370 0.07 -12.89 -18.78
CA SER A 370 1.02 -13.99 -18.61
C SER A 370 2.10 -14.09 -19.69
N ARG A 371 1.97 -13.35 -20.81
CA ARG A 371 2.83 -13.50 -21.99
C ARG A 371 4.33 -13.39 -21.70
N MET A 372 4.74 -12.52 -20.77
CA MET A 372 6.15 -12.28 -20.44
C MET A 372 6.71 -13.17 -19.32
N ILE A 373 5.84 -13.88 -18.60
CA ILE A 373 6.25 -14.77 -17.49
C ILE A 373 7.31 -15.80 -17.91
N PRO A 374 7.14 -16.58 -19.00
CA PRO A 374 8.15 -17.57 -19.38
C PRO A 374 9.49 -16.93 -19.77
N ILE A 375 9.47 -15.75 -20.40
CA ILE A 375 10.68 -15.03 -20.79
C ILE A 375 11.46 -14.58 -19.54
N PHE A 376 10.78 -13.97 -18.57
CA PHE A 376 11.40 -13.59 -17.30
C PHE A 376 11.88 -14.80 -16.51
N GLY A 377 11.15 -15.92 -16.54
CA GLY A 377 11.56 -17.17 -15.91
C GLY A 377 12.84 -17.74 -16.50
N ILE A 378 12.95 -17.79 -17.84
CA ILE A 378 14.17 -18.24 -18.53
C ILE A 378 15.35 -17.32 -18.19
N PHE A 379 15.15 -16.00 -18.23
CA PHE A 379 16.19 -15.04 -17.86
C PHE A 379 16.63 -15.18 -16.40
N PHE A 380 15.69 -15.41 -15.48
CA PHE A 380 15.99 -15.69 -14.08
C PHE A 380 16.89 -16.93 -13.96
N LEU A 381 16.50 -18.07 -14.56
CA LEU A 381 17.27 -19.32 -14.47
C LEU A 381 18.66 -19.21 -15.09
N ILE A 382 18.76 -18.63 -16.29
CA ILE A 382 20.06 -18.49 -16.99
C ILE A 382 21.00 -17.56 -16.21
N VAL A 383 20.54 -16.35 -15.85
CA VAL A 383 21.44 -15.36 -15.26
C VAL A 383 21.81 -15.73 -13.81
N SER A 384 20.90 -16.34 -13.05
CA SER A 384 21.20 -16.80 -11.69
C SER A 384 22.23 -17.94 -11.67
N HIS A 385 22.25 -18.79 -12.69
CA HIS A 385 23.28 -19.82 -12.85
C HIS A 385 24.68 -19.23 -13.03
N PHE A 386 24.82 -18.18 -13.85
CA PHE A 386 26.13 -17.55 -14.11
C PHE A 386 26.56 -16.55 -13.05
N PHE A 387 25.61 -15.93 -12.34
CA PHE A 387 25.86 -14.87 -11.36
C PHE A 387 25.22 -15.20 -10.00
N PRO A 388 25.71 -16.24 -9.28
CA PRO A 388 25.17 -16.62 -7.99
C PRO A 388 25.50 -15.57 -6.92
N LEU A 389 24.52 -15.24 -6.07
CA LEU A 389 24.71 -14.24 -5.01
C LEU A 389 25.85 -14.60 -4.05
N ASP A 390 26.01 -15.88 -3.71
CA ASP A 390 27.01 -16.33 -2.74
C ASP A 390 28.45 -16.08 -3.18
N TYR A 391 28.70 -15.90 -4.48
CA TYR A 391 30.02 -15.53 -4.95
C TYR A 391 30.47 -14.18 -4.35
N VAL A 392 29.56 -13.25 -4.10
CA VAL A 392 29.85 -11.94 -3.49
C VAL A 392 30.37 -12.06 -2.06
N ARG A 393 30.11 -13.18 -1.38
CA ARG A 393 30.63 -13.47 -0.03
C ARG A 393 32.01 -14.13 -0.03
N SER A 394 32.54 -14.49 -1.21
CA SER A 394 33.81 -15.19 -1.32
C SER A 394 35.01 -14.24 -1.40
N ASN A 395 36.16 -14.64 -0.86
CA ASN A 395 37.41 -13.88 -1.01
C ASN A 395 37.82 -13.71 -2.50
N ALA A 396 37.55 -14.74 -3.31
CA ALA A 396 37.81 -14.72 -4.76
C ALA A 396 37.03 -13.62 -5.51
N PHE A 397 35.92 -13.13 -4.95
CA PHE A 397 35.22 -11.96 -5.49
C PHE A 397 35.97 -10.66 -5.18
N TYR A 398 36.50 -10.53 -3.95
CA TYR A 398 37.22 -9.34 -3.51
C TYR A 398 38.61 -9.18 -4.11
N GLU A 399 39.21 -10.27 -4.58
CA GLU A 399 40.43 -10.28 -5.41
C GLU A 399 40.21 -9.71 -6.82
N ARG A 400 38.95 -9.60 -7.28
CA ARG A 400 38.64 -9.02 -8.60
C ARG A 400 38.79 -7.51 -8.60
N GLY A 401 39.14 -6.97 -9.77
CA GLY A 401 39.25 -5.53 -9.97
C GLY A 401 37.95 -4.77 -9.72
N LEU A 402 38.06 -3.49 -9.38
CA LEU A 402 36.92 -2.61 -9.10
C LEU A 402 35.82 -2.63 -10.18
N PRO A 403 36.12 -2.56 -11.50
CA PRO A 403 35.07 -2.58 -12.53
C PRO A 403 34.22 -3.86 -12.50
N PHE A 404 34.83 -5.01 -12.20
CA PHE A 404 34.12 -6.28 -12.09
C PHE A 404 33.18 -6.29 -10.89
N ARG A 405 33.64 -5.80 -9.73
CA ARG A 405 32.81 -5.74 -8.51
C ARG A 405 31.61 -4.80 -8.66
N ILE A 406 31.79 -3.68 -9.35
CA ILE A 406 30.71 -2.75 -9.74
C ILE A 406 29.79 -3.36 -10.80
N PHE A 407 30.33 -4.11 -11.77
CA PHE A 407 29.50 -4.80 -12.76
C PHE A 407 28.61 -5.86 -12.11
N TYR A 408 29.13 -6.60 -11.12
CA TYR A 408 28.44 -7.77 -10.55
C TYR A 408 27.10 -7.46 -9.87
N MET A 409 26.88 -6.24 -9.35
CA MET A 409 25.56 -5.86 -8.82
C MET A 409 24.47 -5.80 -9.92
N VAL A 410 24.85 -5.58 -11.19
CA VAL A 410 23.91 -5.48 -12.32
C VAL A 410 23.18 -6.80 -12.58
N PRO A 411 23.87 -7.95 -12.82
CA PRO A 411 23.18 -9.23 -12.99
C PRO A 411 22.46 -9.68 -11.72
N ILE A 412 22.97 -9.37 -10.52
CA ILE A 412 22.27 -9.69 -9.26
C ILE A 412 20.92 -8.97 -9.17
N PHE A 413 20.88 -7.67 -9.44
CA PHE A 413 19.61 -6.95 -9.46
C PHE A 413 18.70 -7.37 -10.62
N PHE A 414 19.27 -7.73 -11.77
CA PHE A 414 18.50 -8.29 -12.87
C PHE A 414 17.80 -9.59 -12.46
N VAL A 415 18.53 -10.55 -11.86
CA VAL A 415 17.97 -11.80 -11.32
C VAL A 415 16.89 -11.51 -10.29
N PHE A 416 17.16 -10.58 -9.35
CA PHE A 416 16.19 -10.15 -8.35
C PHE A 416 14.89 -9.67 -9.01
N ARG A 417 14.97 -8.77 -10.00
CA ARG A 417 13.79 -8.26 -10.72
C ARG A 417 13.05 -9.35 -11.47
N MET A 418 13.73 -10.18 -12.25
CA MET A 418 13.09 -11.24 -13.03
C MET A 418 12.29 -12.19 -12.14
N ARG A 419 12.85 -12.55 -10.97
CA ARG A 419 12.18 -13.40 -9.98
C ARG A 419 10.88 -12.76 -9.47
N PHE A 420 10.91 -11.49 -9.08
CA PHE A 420 9.72 -10.78 -8.61
C PHE A 420 8.71 -10.51 -9.74
N TYR A 421 9.16 -10.28 -10.97
CA TYR A 421 8.28 -10.14 -12.13
C TYR A 421 7.47 -11.40 -12.38
N VAL A 422 8.11 -12.58 -12.38
CA VAL A 422 7.41 -13.87 -12.48
C VAL A 422 6.40 -14.02 -11.36
N ALA A 423 6.82 -13.83 -10.10
CA ALA A 423 5.99 -14.04 -8.94
C ALA A 423 4.74 -13.12 -8.91
N TRP A 424 4.93 -11.82 -9.14
CA TRP A 424 3.82 -10.85 -9.14
C TRP A 424 2.91 -11.01 -10.35
N LEU A 425 3.44 -11.30 -11.54
CA LEU A 425 2.59 -11.53 -12.72
C LEU A 425 1.74 -12.80 -12.56
N CYS A 426 2.28 -13.89 -12.01
CA CYS A 426 1.50 -15.09 -11.69
C CYS A 426 0.38 -14.78 -10.69
N ALA A 427 0.68 -14.01 -9.64
CA ALA A 427 -0.30 -13.66 -8.63
C ALA A 427 -1.42 -12.74 -9.18
N GLU A 428 -1.08 -11.83 -10.08
CA GLU A 428 -2.05 -11.04 -10.83
C GLU A 428 -2.91 -11.91 -11.76
N CYS A 429 -2.31 -12.87 -12.47
CA CYS A 429 -3.05 -13.82 -13.28
C CYS A 429 -4.07 -14.62 -12.46
N ALA A 430 -3.73 -15.01 -11.22
CA ALA A 430 -4.68 -15.66 -10.32
C ALA A 430 -5.86 -14.74 -9.93
N CYS A 431 -5.58 -13.45 -9.67
CA CYS A 431 -6.63 -12.45 -9.44
C CYS A 431 -7.54 -12.30 -10.66
N ILE A 432 -6.95 -12.15 -11.86
CA ILE A 432 -7.68 -11.97 -13.11
C ILE A 432 -8.55 -13.19 -13.43
N ALA A 433 -8.03 -14.40 -13.23
CA ALA A 433 -8.77 -15.65 -13.41
C ALA A 433 -10.02 -15.71 -12.53
N ALA A 434 -9.92 -15.21 -11.29
CA ALA A 434 -11.03 -15.10 -10.34
C ALA A 434 -12.00 -13.94 -10.60
N ALA A 435 -11.74 -13.10 -11.62
CA ALA A 435 -12.37 -11.78 -11.81
C ALA A 435 -12.20 -10.87 -10.58
N PHE A 436 -11.17 -11.10 -9.75
CA PHE A 436 -10.91 -10.36 -8.53
C PHE A 436 -10.27 -9.00 -8.86
N GLY A 437 -10.84 -7.93 -8.32
CA GLY A 437 -10.40 -6.56 -8.61
C GLY A 437 -10.74 -6.07 -10.02
N ALA A 438 -11.66 -6.76 -10.71
CA ALA A 438 -12.23 -6.30 -11.96
C ALA A 438 -13.24 -5.18 -11.70
N TYR A 439 -13.08 -4.05 -12.39
CA TYR A 439 -14.01 -2.94 -12.36
C TYR A 439 -14.29 -2.42 -13.77
N PRO A 440 -15.46 -1.80 -14.01
CA PRO A 440 -15.69 -1.06 -15.24
C PRO A 440 -14.60 -0.01 -15.46
N VAL A 441 -14.17 0.18 -16.71
CA VAL A 441 -13.15 1.20 -17.07
C VAL A 441 -13.60 2.61 -16.61
N THR A 442 -14.91 2.86 -16.57
CA THR A 442 -15.50 4.09 -16.07
C THR A 442 -15.22 4.36 -14.58
N ALA A 443 -14.94 3.33 -13.78
CA ALA A 443 -14.59 3.45 -12.36
C ALA A 443 -13.21 4.08 -12.11
N LYS A 444 -12.38 4.23 -13.16
CA LYS A 444 -11.03 4.84 -13.13
C LYS A 444 -10.20 4.28 -11.98
N SER A 445 -10.17 2.96 -11.87
CA SER A 445 -9.54 2.27 -10.76
C SER A 445 -8.03 2.52 -10.69
N ARG A 446 -7.47 2.48 -9.48
CA ARG A 446 -6.02 2.58 -9.25
C ARG A 446 -5.49 1.38 -8.51
N SER A 447 -4.27 0.98 -8.83
CA SER A 447 -3.52 -0.07 -8.12
C SER A 447 -3.55 0.13 -6.60
N GLY A 448 -3.99 -0.91 -5.87
CA GLY A 448 -4.16 -0.94 -4.42
C GLY A 448 -5.36 -0.15 -3.90
N GLY A 449 -5.72 0.95 -4.58
CA GLY A 449 -6.79 1.85 -4.17
C GLY A 449 -8.18 1.46 -4.62
N GLY A 450 -8.36 0.72 -5.72
CA GLY A 450 -9.69 0.43 -6.25
C GLY A 450 -10.30 1.63 -7.01
N PRO A 451 -11.64 1.65 -7.17
CA PRO A 451 -12.38 2.71 -7.87
C PRO A 451 -12.09 4.11 -7.32
N THR A 452 -11.97 5.09 -8.21
CA THR A 452 -11.76 6.50 -7.81
C THR A 452 -12.95 7.40 -8.09
N VAL A 453 -13.94 6.90 -8.82
CA VAL A 453 -15.22 7.56 -9.07
C VAL A 453 -16.36 6.60 -8.78
N GLU A 454 -17.54 7.13 -8.48
CA GLU A 454 -18.75 6.32 -8.42
C GLU A 454 -19.01 5.67 -9.78
N TYR A 455 -19.44 4.42 -9.75
CA TYR A 455 -19.77 3.66 -10.93
C TYR A 455 -20.99 2.82 -10.62
N GLU A 456 -21.89 2.74 -11.59
CA GLU A 456 -22.99 1.80 -11.50
C GLU A 456 -22.46 0.40 -11.84
N PRO A 457 -22.72 -0.61 -11.00
CA PRO A 457 -22.61 -2.00 -11.42
C PRO A 457 -23.44 -2.22 -12.68
N LEU A 458 -23.04 -3.18 -13.54
CA LEU A 458 -23.75 -3.59 -14.76
C LEU A 458 -25.26 -3.24 -14.74
N SER A 459 -25.66 -2.21 -15.49
CA SER A 459 -27.07 -1.88 -15.70
C SER A 459 -27.64 -2.79 -16.78
N ARG A 460 -28.78 -3.45 -16.50
CA ARG A 460 -29.59 -4.05 -17.57
C ARG A 460 -30.25 -2.91 -18.36
N SER A 461 -30.22 -2.98 -19.70
CA SER A 461 -31.12 -2.17 -20.50
C SER A 461 -32.57 -2.57 -20.20
N ALA A 462 -33.54 -1.70 -20.49
CA ALA A 462 -34.97 -2.00 -20.35
C ALA A 462 -35.39 -3.27 -21.13
N ASP A 463 -34.58 -3.66 -22.12
CA ASP A 463 -34.80 -4.80 -23.02
C ASP A 463 -34.05 -6.07 -22.58
N GLY A 464 -33.37 -6.06 -21.43
CA GLY A 464 -32.67 -7.22 -20.88
C GLY A 464 -31.31 -7.55 -21.51
N GLU A 465 -30.82 -6.73 -22.46
CA GLU A 465 -29.48 -6.90 -23.02
C GLU A 465 -28.40 -6.41 -22.04
N ALA A 466 -27.37 -7.23 -21.86
CA ALA A 466 -26.19 -6.86 -21.10
C ALA A 466 -25.46 -5.73 -21.86
N SER A 467 -25.44 -4.54 -21.27
CA SER A 467 -24.61 -3.45 -21.80
C SER A 467 -23.16 -3.94 -21.86
N SER A 468 -22.50 -3.73 -23.00
CA SER A 468 -21.11 -4.15 -23.26
C SER A 468 -20.12 -3.28 -22.47
N VAL A 469 -20.12 -3.41 -21.15
CA VAL A 469 -19.24 -2.67 -20.25
C VAL A 469 -17.83 -3.26 -20.34
N ALA A 470 -16.87 -2.44 -20.75
CA ALA A 470 -15.46 -2.81 -20.71
C ALA A 470 -14.95 -2.82 -19.26
N TYR A 471 -14.17 -3.86 -18.91
CA TYR A 471 -13.55 -4.02 -17.60
C TYR A 471 -12.03 -3.92 -17.68
N ASP A 472 -11.42 -3.37 -16.63
CA ASP A 472 -9.99 -3.44 -16.38
C ASP A 472 -9.68 -4.10 -15.01
N TYR A 473 -8.39 -4.37 -14.80
CA TYR A 473 -7.86 -4.98 -13.58
C TYR A 473 -6.79 -4.07 -12.94
N GLU A 474 -6.87 -2.75 -13.15
CA GLU A 474 -5.84 -1.82 -12.67
C GLU A 474 -5.73 -1.83 -11.13
N THR A 475 -6.82 -2.16 -10.41
CA THR A 475 -6.82 -2.30 -8.94
C THR A 475 -5.80 -3.30 -8.43
N ILE A 476 -5.60 -4.41 -9.14
CA ILE A 476 -4.73 -5.52 -8.70
C ILE A 476 -3.36 -5.51 -9.38
N LYS A 477 -3.11 -4.56 -10.29
CA LYS A 477 -1.83 -4.43 -10.99
C LYS A 477 -0.73 -4.08 -9.99
N ASN A 478 0.18 -5.01 -9.73
CA ASN A 478 1.24 -4.86 -8.74
C ASN A 478 2.59 -4.51 -9.34
N ILE A 479 2.78 -4.74 -10.64
CA ILE A 479 4.06 -4.45 -11.30
C ILE A 479 3.88 -3.90 -12.71
N ASP A 480 4.73 -2.96 -13.10
CA ASP A 480 4.94 -2.61 -14.51
C ASP A 480 6.42 -2.80 -14.84
N PRO A 481 6.82 -3.96 -15.42
CA PRO A 481 8.22 -4.25 -15.72
C PRO A 481 8.88 -3.20 -16.63
N HIS A 482 8.13 -2.70 -17.62
CA HIS A 482 8.66 -1.69 -18.54
C HIS A 482 8.84 -0.36 -17.82
N GLY A 483 7.82 0.08 -17.06
CA GLY A 483 7.90 1.28 -16.25
C GLY A 483 9.04 1.24 -15.24
N ALA A 484 9.21 0.11 -14.53
CA ALA A 484 10.27 -0.06 -13.53
C ALA A 484 11.67 0.03 -14.17
N ASP A 485 11.87 -0.61 -15.32
CA ASP A 485 13.19 -0.70 -15.97
C ASP A 485 13.56 0.59 -16.72
N PHE A 486 12.64 1.15 -17.50
CA PHE A 486 12.95 2.18 -18.50
C PHE A 486 12.55 3.61 -18.13
N CYS A 487 11.81 3.83 -17.05
CA CYS A 487 11.57 5.20 -16.59
C CYS A 487 12.89 5.88 -16.19
N VAL A 488 12.99 7.18 -16.45
CA VAL A 488 14.23 7.94 -16.20
C VAL A 488 14.43 8.21 -14.72
N LYS A 489 13.37 8.57 -14.00
CA LYS A 489 13.44 9.08 -12.63
C LYS A 489 13.34 7.96 -11.59
N VAL A 490 14.11 8.07 -10.51
CA VAL A 490 14.04 7.19 -9.32
C VAL A 490 12.61 7.18 -8.78
N LYS A 491 12.02 8.36 -8.58
CA LYS A 491 10.65 8.49 -8.08
C LYS A 491 9.63 7.71 -8.92
N ASP A 492 9.77 7.72 -10.23
CA ASP A 492 8.82 7.07 -11.13
C ASP A 492 9.05 5.55 -11.14
N GLY A 493 10.31 5.09 -11.13
CA GLY A 493 10.61 3.66 -11.07
C GLY A 493 10.08 2.98 -9.82
N MET A 494 10.16 3.67 -8.68
CA MET A 494 9.56 3.19 -7.44
C MET A 494 8.05 3.00 -7.57
N ARG A 495 7.33 3.86 -8.31
CA ARG A 495 5.87 3.78 -8.47
C ARG A 495 5.41 2.59 -9.30
N TYR A 496 6.29 2.03 -10.14
CA TYR A 496 6.02 0.87 -10.98
C TYR A 496 6.44 -0.46 -10.34
N TRP A 497 7.14 -0.40 -9.21
CA TRP A 497 7.59 -1.56 -8.44
C TRP A 497 6.74 -1.77 -7.19
N ASN A 498 6.13 -2.95 -7.05
CA ASN A 498 5.23 -3.27 -5.93
C ASN A 498 4.11 -2.22 -5.74
N MET A 499 3.42 -1.91 -6.84
CA MET A 499 2.54 -0.75 -6.99
C MET A 499 1.44 -0.67 -5.92
N THR A 500 0.86 -1.81 -5.52
CA THR A 500 -0.20 -1.84 -4.51
C THR A 500 0.32 -1.45 -3.11
N VAL A 501 1.53 -1.88 -2.78
CA VAL A 501 2.21 -1.51 -1.52
C VAL A 501 2.72 -0.08 -1.57
N GLN A 502 3.19 0.40 -2.73
CA GLN A 502 3.55 1.81 -2.92
C GLN A 502 2.35 2.73 -2.72
N TRP A 503 1.18 2.33 -3.22
CA TRP A 503 -0.07 3.04 -2.95
C TRP A 503 -0.37 3.04 -1.44
N TRP A 504 -0.27 1.90 -0.77
CA TRP A 504 -0.49 1.77 0.68
C TRP A 504 0.45 2.68 1.49
N LEU A 505 1.75 2.66 1.19
CA LEU A 505 2.76 3.51 1.81
C LEU A 505 2.44 4.99 1.58
N ALA A 506 2.08 5.36 0.35
CA ALA A 506 1.73 6.73 0.01
C ALA A 506 0.49 7.21 0.77
N GLN A 507 -0.57 6.39 0.87
CA GLN A 507 -1.81 6.78 1.52
C GLN A 507 -1.70 6.81 3.04
N TYR A 508 -1.10 5.79 3.65
CA TYR A 508 -1.21 5.60 5.09
C TYR A 508 0.03 6.02 5.87
N ILE A 509 1.21 6.07 5.25
CA ILE A 509 2.48 6.39 5.94
C ILE A 509 3.05 7.73 5.49
N TYR A 510 3.13 7.98 4.18
CA TYR A 510 3.72 9.22 3.66
C TYR A 510 2.83 10.44 3.97
N LYS A 511 1.51 10.31 3.82
CA LYS A 511 0.55 11.37 4.14
C LYS A 511 0.49 11.70 5.64
N SER A 512 0.68 10.71 6.50
CA SER A 512 0.64 10.83 7.95
C SER A 512 2.01 11.16 8.58
N ALA A 513 3.08 11.24 7.78
CA ALA A 513 4.42 11.53 8.26
C ALA A 513 4.47 12.88 9.02
N PRO A 514 5.19 12.97 10.15
CA PRO A 514 5.19 14.16 11.02
C PRO A 514 6.04 15.33 10.48
N PHE A 515 6.52 15.22 9.24
CA PHE A 515 7.46 16.17 8.64
C PHE A 515 6.83 16.91 7.46
N HIS A 516 7.18 18.20 7.29
CA HIS A 516 6.75 18.97 6.11
C HIS A 516 7.68 18.78 4.90
N SER A 517 8.98 18.52 5.14
CA SER A 517 9.97 18.33 4.07
C SER A 517 9.72 17.05 3.27
N TYR A 518 9.68 17.17 1.94
CA TYR A 518 9.52 16.04 1.02
C TYR A 518 10.52 14.90 1.28
N VAL A 519 11.79 15.25 1.52
CA VAL A 519 12.86 14.26 1.73
C VAL A 519 12.69 13.56 3.09
N LEU A 520 12.35 14.30 4.14
CA LEU A 520 12.13 13.71 5.47
C LEU A 520 10.88 12.82 5.50
N ARG A 521 9.80 13.21 4.80
CA ARG A 521 8.63 12.35 4.62
C ARG A 521 8.99 11.07 3.88
N SER A 522 9.79 11.17 2.83
CA SER A 522 10.29 10.00 2.09
C SER A 522 11.16 9.10 2.98
N ALA A 523 12.05 9.69 3.79
CA ALA A 523 12.88 8.93 4.74
C ALA A 523 12.04 8.22 5.80
N TRP A 524 11.02 8.88 6.34
CA TRP A 524 10.05 8.27 7.26
C TRP A 524 9.33 7.08 6.61
N THR A 525 8.83 7.25 5.38
CA THR A 525 8.16 6.17 4.64
C THR A 525 9.11 5.00 4.35
N MET A 526 10.36 5.28 3.96
CA MET A 526 11.35 4.24 3.67
C MET A 526 11.84 3.53 4.94
N LEU A 527 11.90 4.21 6.08
CA LEU A 527 12.20 3.59 7.38
C LEU A 527 11.12 2.58 7.77
N ILE A 528 9.84 2.98 7.69
CA ILE A 528 8.71 2.09 7.96
C ILE A 528 8.67 0.94 6.95
N SER A 529 8.99 1.20 5.68
CA SER A 529 9.11 0.16 4.65
C SER A 529 10.21 -0.85 4.98
N ALA A 530 11.39 -0.38 5.41
CA ALA A 530 12.50 -1.25 5.83
C ALA A 530 12.10 -2.14 7.00
N TYR A 531 11.48 -1.55 8.02
CA TYR A 531 10.99 -2.27 9.19
C TYR A 531 9.94 -3.31 8.82
N TRP A 532 9.01 -2.96 7.91
CA TRP A 532 8.03 -3.91 7.39
C TRP A 532 8.72 -5.10 6.73
N HIS A 533 9.76 -4.89 5.92
CA HIS A 533 10.54 -5.99 5.35
C HIS A 533 11.28 -6.84 6.40
N GLY A 534 11.84 -6.23 7.44
CA GLY A 534 12.41 -6.95 8.58
C GLY A 534 13.38 -6.13 9.43
N ILE A 535 14.06 -6.81 10.36
CA ILE A 535 15.03 -6.19 11.29
C ILE A 535 16.48 -6.28 10.81
N HIS A 536 16.72 -6.86 9.62
CA HIS A 536 18.05 -6.98 9.05
C HIS A 536 18.64 -5.63 8.67
N PRO A 537 19.86 -5.28 9.11
CA PRO A 537 20.48 -3.98 8.84
C PRO A 537 20.55 -3.62 7.35
N GLY A 538 20.75 -4.59 6.47
CA GLY A 538 20.79 -4.42 5.02
C GLY A 538 19.53 -3.77 4.45
N TYR A 539 18.34 -4.07 4.98
CA TYR A 539 17.11 -3.39 4.58
C TYR A 539 17.17 -1.90 4.88
N TYR A 540 17.55 -1.53 6.10
CA TYR A 540 17.65 -0.12 6.51
C TYR A 540 18.66 0.63 5.65
N LEU A 541 19.84 0.04 5.43
CA LEU A 541 20.88 0.60 4.58
C LEU A 541 20.36 0.85 3.14
N SER A 542 19.67 -0.13 2.54
CA SER A 542 19.11 0.00 1.19
C SER A 542 17.99 1.04 1.11
N PHE A 543 16.97 0.94 1.95
CA PHE A 543 15.81 1.81 1.90
C PHE A 543 16.15 3.26 2.27
N LEU A 544 17.05 3.49 3.23
CA LEU A 544 17.46 4.84 3.62
C LEU A 544 18.44 5.48 2.63
N THR A 545 18.94 4.73 1.63
CA THR A 545 19.68 5.30 0.49
C THR A 545 18.72 5.99 -0.49
N ILE A 546 17.46 5.57 -0.57
CA ILE A 546 16.45 6.13 -1.51
C ILE A 546 16.23 7.64 -1.31
N PRO A 547 15.97 8.17 -0.09
CA PRO A 547 15.80 9.61 0.12
C PRO A 547 16.99 10.46 -0.35
N LEU A 548 18.22 9.95 -0.20
CA LEU A 548 19.42 10.61 -0.69
C LEU A 548 19.42 10.69 -2.22
N CYS A 549 19.11 9.59 -2.90
CA CYS A 549 18.98 9.56 -4.36
C CYS A 549 17.85 10.47 -4.86
N LEU A 550 16.71 10.52 -4.16
CA LEU A 550 15.60 11.43 -4.49
C LEU A 550 15.98 12.90 -4.32
N ALA A 551 16.74 13.24 -3.27
CA ALA A 551 17.26 14.58 -3.05
C ALA A 551 18.25 14.97 -4.17
N ALA A 552 19.18 14.08 -4.52
CA ALA A 552 20.15 14.30 -5.60
C ALA A 552 19.45 14.49 -6.96
N GLU A 553 18.47 13.63 -7.27
CA GLU A 553 17.63 13.73 -8.47
C GLU A 553 16.88 15.07 -8.54
N GLY A 554 16.22 15.47 -7.45
CA GLY A 554 15.48 16.75 -7.40
C GLY A 554 16.40 17.97 -7.57
N ALA A 555 17.59 17.94 -6.97
CA ALA A 555 18.58 19.01 -7.11
C ALA A 555 19.13 19.10 -8.54
N MET A 556 19.46 17.97 -9.18
CA MET A 556 19.96 17.96 -10.56
C MET A 556 18.87 18.35 -11.56
N GLU A 557 17.63 17.88 -11.38
CA GLU A 557 16.51 18.27 -12.23
C GLU A 557 16.29 19.78 -12.17
N SER A 558 16.27 20.36 -10.98
CA SER A 558 16.01 21.80 -10.77
C SER A 558 17.19 22.70 -11.14
N GLY A 559 18.43 22.28 -10.88
CA GLY A 559 19.64 23.08 -11.09
C GLY A 559 20.21 22.98 -12.50
N PHE A 560 20.07 21.82 -13.16
CA PHE A 560 20.77 21.51 -14.39
C PHE A 560 19.83 21.00 -15.50
N LEU A 561 19.22 19.83 -15.33
CA LEU A 561 18.60 19.08 -16.43
C LEU A 561 17.43 19.80 -17.09
N ARG A 562 16.57 20.48 -16.30
CA ARG A 562 15.44 21.24 -16.85
C ARG A 562 15.82 22.42 -17.74
N HIS A 563 17.10 22.81 -17.73
CA HIS A 563 17.61 23.96 -18.48
C HIS A 563 18.51 23.57 -19.65
N LEU A 564 18.64 22.28 -19.95
CA LEU A 564 19.34 21.80 -21.13
C LEU A 564 18.50 22.06 -22.38
N SER A 565 19.17 22.19 -23.53
CA SER A 565 18.49 22.16 -24.82
C SER A 565 17.76 20.81 -25.00
N PRO A 566 16.78 20.71 -25.92
CA PRO A 566 16.09 19.44 -26.17
C PRO A 566 17.04 18.26 -26.46
N SER A 567 18.09 18.47 -27.25
CA SER A 567 19.12 17.46 -27.53
C SER A 567 19.96 17.13 -26.29
N GLY A 568 20.29 18.13 -25.47
CA GLY A 568 21.00 17.91 -24.20
C GLY A 568 20.14 17.17 -23.17
N ARG A 569 18.82 17.41 -23.17
CA ARG A 569 17.87 16.73 -22.30
C ARG A 569 17.81 15.24 -22.60
N LEU A 570 17.87 14.82 -23.87
CA LEU A 570 17.90 13.41 -24.25
C LEU A 570 19.09 12.66 -23.63
N TRP A 571 20.29 13.23 -23.74
CA TRP A 571 21.49 12.66 -23.11
C TRP A 571 21.41 12.72 -21.58
N GLY A 572 20.89 13.81 -21.03
CA GLY A 572 20.66 13.95 -19.59
C GLY A 572 19.70 12.89 -19.05
N ASP A 573 18.62 12.61 -19.76
CA ASP A 573 17.63 11.58 -19.40
C ASP A 573 18.24 10.17 -19.49
N TRP A 574 19.08 9.88 -20.51
CA TRP A 574 19.80 8.60 -20.59
C TRP A 574 20.79 8.42 -19.44
N ILE A 575 21.58 9.46 -19.11
CA ILE A 575 22.53 9.43 -17.98
C ILE A 575 21.76 9.25 -16.67
N GLN A 576 20.66 9.98 -16.47
CA GLN A 576 19.84 9.86 -15.28
C GLN A 576 19.23 8.46 -15.15
N TRP A 577 18.70 7.90 -16.24
CA TRP A 577 18.22 6.52 -16.28
C TRP A 577 19.32 5.52 -15.90
N PHE A 578 20.53 5.69 -16.48
CA PHE A 578 21.67 4.82 -16.18
C PHE A 578 22.05 4.89 -14.70
N LEU A 579 22.20 6.11 -14.15
CA LEU A 579 22.53 6.32 -12.74
C LEU A 579 21.43 5.79 -11.80
N LYS A 580 20.16 5.96 -12.16
CA LYS A 580 19.02 5.36 -11.45
C LYS A 580 19.16 3.84 -11.38
N MET A 581 19.43 3.18 -12.51
CA MET A 581 19.61 1.73 -12.54
C MET A 581 20.80 1.29 -11.68
N ARG A 582 21.96 1.99 -11.76
CA ARG A 582 23.11 1.70 -10.89
C ARG A 582 22.81 1.91 -9.41
N ALA A 583 22.00 2.91 -9.07
CA ALA A 583 21.58 3.14 -7.70
C ALA A 583 20.67 2.01 -7.20
N TYR A 584 19.76 1.49 -8.04
CA TYR A 584 18.96 0.32 -7.71
C TYR A 584 19.79 -0.95 -7.58
N ASP A 585 20.77 -1.18 -8.47
CA ASP A 585 21.69 -2.31 -8.37
C ASP A 585 22.40 -2.30 -7.00
N TYR A 586 22.92 -1.13 -6.61
CA TYR A 586 23.63 -0.93 -5.36
C TYR A 586 22.74 -1.08 -4.12
N MET A 587 21.50 -0.56 -4.16
CA MET A 587 20.52 -0.76 -3.09
C MET A 587 20.08 -2.23 -3.01
N CYS A 588 19.98 -2.93 -4.14
CA CYS A 588 19.64 -4.35 -4.15
C CYS A 588 20.69 -5.16 -3.38
N MET A 589 21.98 -4.84 -3.53
CA MET A 589 23.05 -5.52 -2.80
C MET A 589 22.84 -5.48 -1.28
N GLY A 590 22.53 -4.32 -0.70
CA GLY A 590 22.19 -4.25 0.73
C GLY A 590 20.93 -5.04 1.09
N PHE A 591 19.94 -5.08 0.21
CA PHE A 591 18.68 -5.79 0.44
C PHE A 591 18.87 -7.31 0.43
N VAL A 592 19.73 -7.84 -0.45
CA VAL A 592 19.94 -9.30 -0.60
C VAL A 592 21.07 -9.84 0.28
N LEU A 593 22.03 -9.01 0.70
CA LEU A 593 23.09 -9.42 1.63
C LEU A 593 22.63 -9.46 3.09
N LEU A 594 21.62 -8.65 3.45
CA LEU A 594 20.91 -8.62 4.74
C LEU A 594 21.74 -8.16 5.94
N THR A 595 22.92 -8.75 6.15
CA THR A 595 23.74 -8.47 7.33
C THR A 595 24.45 -7.13 7.17
N PHE A 596 24.72 -6.49 8.31
CA PHE A 596 25.50 -5.25 8.31
C PHE A 596 26.91 -5.50 7.77
N GLU A 597 27.56 -6.58 8.21
CA GLU A 597 28.93 -6.93 7.85
C GLU A 597 29.07 -7.17 6.34
N ASP A 598 28.26 -8.05 5.74
CA ASP A 598 28.33 -8.35 4.31
C ASP A 598 28.05 -7.09 3.47
N THR A 599 27.04 -6.30 3.87
CA THR A 599 26.63 -5.10 3.13
C THR A 599 27.74 -4.05 3.15
N ILE A 600 28.29 -3.76 4.33
CA ILE A 600 29.36 -2.76 4.48
C ILE A 600 30.66 -3.26 3.83
N HIS A 601 30.99 -4.54 3.95
CA HIS A 601 32.15 -5.11 3.28
C HIS A 601 32.04 -4.95 1.76
N TYR A 602 30.91 -5.34 1.17
CA TYR A 602 30.66 -5.15 -0.26
C TYR A 602 30.71 -3.67 -0.66
N TRP A 603 30.00 -2.78 0.05
CA TRP A 603 29.96 -1.35 -0.25
C TRP A 603 31.30 -0.65 -0.10
N SER A 604 32.11 -1.04 0.88
CA SER A 604 33.49 -0.55 1.05
C SER A 604 34.38 -0.98 -0.12
N SER A 605 34.21 -2.21 -0.63
CA SER A 605 34.99 -2.71 -1.77
C SER A 605 34.73 -1.96 -3.07
N VAL A 606 33.56 -1.33 -3.19
CA VAL A 606 33.19 -0.44 -4.30
C VAL A 606 33.23 1.04 -3.92
N TYR A 607 33.90 1.38 -2.81
CA TYR A 607 34.17 2.74 -2.33
C TYR A 607 32.93 3.61 -2.12
N TYR A 608 31.79 3.00 -1.74
CA TYR A 608 30.52 3.71 -1.54
C TYR A 608 30.12 4.60 -2.73
N CYS A 609 30.46 4.17 -3.95
CA CYS A 609 30.43 5.02 -5.14
C CYS A 609 29.06 5.67 -5.41
N ILE A 610 27.95 4.99 -5.09
CA ILE A 610 26.60 5.53 -5.25
C ILE A 610 26.26 6.59 -4.19
N HIS A 611 26.63 6.40 -2.91
CA HIS A 611 26.42 7.43 -1.89
C HIS A 611 27.25 8.67 -2.20
N VAL A 612 28.53 8.49 -2.51
CA VAL A 612 29.43 9.58 -2.89
C VAL A 612 28.88 10.30 -4.12
N GLY A 613 28.49 9.56 -5.15
CA GLY A 613 27.89 10.13 -6.36
C GLY A 613 26.62 10.92 -6.07
N ALA A 614 25.70 10.37 -5.26
CA ALA A 614 24.46 11.05 -4.91
C ALA A 614 24.71 12.36 -4.13
N VAL A 615 25.65 12.37 -3.18
CA VAL A 615 26.04 13.59 -2.46
C VAL A 615 26.65 14.62 -3.41
N VAL A 616 27.54 14.20 -4.31
CA VAL A 616 28.15 15.09 -5.32
C VAL A 616 27.08 15.70 -6.22
N PHE A 617 26.14 14.90 -6.75
CA PHE A 617 25.05 15.40 -7.59
C PHE A 617 24.08 16.31 -6.83
N LEU A 618 23.82 16.03 -5.56
CA LEU A 618 23.04 16.92 -4.69
C LEU A 618 23.71 18.29 -4.54
N ILE A 619 25.00 18.32 -4.21
CA ILE A 619 25.77 19.57 -4.06
C ILE A 619 25.85 20.30 -5.41
N LEU A 620 26.18 19.60 -6.48
CA LEU A 620 26.28 20.21 -7.82
C LEU A 620 24.95 20.81 -8.27
N GLY A 621 23.85 20.06 -8.16
CA GLY A 621 22.52 20.53 -8.53
C GLY A 621 22.08 21.75 -7.72
N THR A 622 22.34 21.76 -6.41
CA THR A 622 22.01 22.90 -5.55
C THR A 622 22.86 24.13 -5.87
N VAL A 623 24.17 23.99 -6.09
CA VAL A 623 25.07 25.10 -6.46
C VAL A 623 24.69 25.68 -7.82
N LEU A 624 24.40 24.84 -8.82
CA LEU A 624 23.96 25.29 -10.15
C LEU A 624 22.62 26.01 -10.08
N GLY A 625 21.69 25.50 -9.26
CA GLY A 625 20.41 26.16 -9.00
C GLY A 625 20.58 27.53 -8.33
N ALA A 626 21.48 27.64 -7.35
CA ALA A 626 21.77 28.90 -6.66
C ALA A 626 22.45 29.93 -7.58
N LYS A 627 23.46 29.53 -8.36
CA LYS A 627 24.14 30.40 -9.33
C LYS A 627 23.18 30.99 -10.35
N ARG A 628 22.22 30.19 -10.84
CA ARG A 628 21.19 30.66 -11.77
C ARG A 628 20.22 31.66 -11.13
N LYS A 629 19.83 31.46 -9.87
CA LYS A 629 19.01 32.42 -9.11
C LYS A 629 19.74 33.75 -8.89
N TRP A 630 21.05 33.70 -8.67
CA TRP A 630 21.88 34.90 -8.48
C TRP A 630 22.19 35.63 -9.79
N GLY A 631 22.42 34.89 -10.89
CA GLY A 631 22.71 35.44 -12.21
C GLY A 631 21.49 35.94 -12.99
N SER A 632 20.28 35.78 -12.45
CA SER A 632 19.07 36.41 -13.01
C SER A 632 18.95 37.82 -12.43
N PRO A 633 19.10 38.89 -13.24
CA PRO A 633 19.10 40.25 -12.71
C PRO A 633 17.75 40.55 -12.05
N LYS A 634 17.77 40.83 -10.75
CA LYS A 634 16.72 41.61 -10.08
C LYS A 634 16.73 43.00 -10.70
N GLY A 635 15.94 43.18 -11.76
CA GLY A 635 15.88 44.42 -12.54
C GLY A 635 14.52 44.61 -13.18
N LYS A 636 13.49 44.77 -12.34
CA LYS A 636 12.30 45.64 -12.47
C LYS A 636 11.27 45.25 -11.42
N GLN A 637 11.45 45.77 -10.19
CA GLN A 637 10.28 46.09 -9.36
C GLN A 637 9.66 47.34 -9.96
N GLY A 638 8.40 47.25 -10.37
CA GLY A 638 7.67 48.36 -10.94
C GLY A 638 6.37 47.99 -11.65
N ALA A 639 5.67 46.94 -11.21
CA ALA A 639 4.22 46.81 -11.39
C ALA A 639 3.73 45.70 -10.44
N SER A 640 2.82 46.06 -9.56
CA SER A 640 2.07 45.14 -8.72
C SER A 640 1.30 44.15 -9.60
N GLU A 641 1.66 42.88 -9.58
CA GLU A 641 0.80 41.80 -10.05
C GLU A 641 0.46 40.83 -8.90
N ASN A 642 -0.84 40.63 -8.76
CA ASN A 642 -1.56 39.96 -7.69
C ASN A 642 -1.16 38.48 -7.50
N PRO A 643 -1.09 37.97 -6.25
CA PRO A 643 -0.93 36.56 -5.96
C PRO A 643 -2.28 35.83 -6.04
N GLN A 644 -2.75 35.53 -7.26
CA GLN A 644 -3.81 34.54 -7.51
C GLN A 644 -3.52 33.84 -8.84
N GLN A 645 -2.60 32.86 -8.82
CA GLN A 645 -2.53 31.77 -9.80
C GLN A 645 -1.43 30.77 -9.39
N GLN A 646 -1.73 29.96 -8.38
CA GLN A 646 -1.11 28.64 -8.17
C GLN A 646 -2.15 27.80 -7.40
N GLU A 647 -3.13 27.30 -8.15
CA GLU A 647 -3.90 26.09 -7.85
C GLU A 647 -3.73 25.12 -9.01
#